data_AF-A0A225DVJ7-F1
#
_entry.id   AF-A0A225DVJ7-F1
#
_cell.length_a   1.000
_cell.length_b   1.000
_cell.length_c   1.000
_cell.angle_alpha   90.00
_cell.angle_beta   90.00
_cell.angle_gamma   90.00
#
_symmetry.space_group_name_H-M   'P 1'
#
loop_
_entity.id
_entity.type
_entity.pdbx_description
1 polymer ?
#
loop_
_entity_poly.entity_id
_entity_poly.type
_entity_poly.pdbx_seq_one_letter_code
_entity_poly.pdbx_strand_id
1 'polypeptide(L)'
;MARTRPRTPERPAGPPVPPPPPPPPPHPADVAIAGRIRSNVPPDMLGGYDAVVLAFIKYEAGDDEAARNALQAIGLTSPFLEWKVLLRGLMAYAANDTARAIENFQRLNPDRMPAALAAPLRAAVDKAFKDAQRPEAAAAIEKQFLALHPDPLADGLRQLRADLSRDKPLASAFRQVDKLLPLFRMNKGLAPLIPKLAGCFYRAILTHGEPADMPKYRRAFGPPTDDPDFHRLEGQIYEANGAQEEAIKHWAAYEAWLAKGPPGWPADVLARARAAILQRLGQLAVEVGDYDDGYDDEDDYMFMFGGRRGGRGGRRPPPPAPPDPTGYWRRAAELAPAWELPARELFDWYMDEEIPASAEAVARKFLEHNPTAIGMTSSLAELLGKSGHAAEALELRKRALAINPLDRTLRALTAFAHLAAARRQMVDGPPAAADETLDAGRELCEEFMPAGYFSLRAITALKRGRADTAEEFRARAVGAPGGRLAATLYMAADAALAKLKPAAKKPFDQALTAALAGSATPREVSLLYGAWDQYFLEGLTYRGQKTQEKKIQTLALTAATSGEGPLLDFEILAQSFAHRRAWAALPKIATKLRQRFPTSPVFPLLQAEVEFAKADDAPRPYKVIDVLALAKILAERSTEPRHKELLARIQELQEQATPNYFGRFFGGF
;
A
#
# COMPACT_ATOMS: atom_id res chain seq x y z
N MET A 1 -19.10 37.34 -11.19
CA MET A 1 -18.13 37.03 -12.26
C MET A 1 -18.19 35.54 -12.56
N ALA A 2 -18.82 35.16 -13.67
CA ALA A 2 -19.01 33.77 -14.09
C ALA A 2 -17.66 33.17 -14.53
N ARG A 3 -17.24 32.06 -13.90
CA ARG A 3 -16.01 31.33 -14.24
C ARG A 3 -16.27 30.41 -15.43
N THR A 4 -15.73 30.76 -16.58
CA THR A 4 -15.63 29.92 -17.78
C THR A 4 -14.61 28.80 -17.56
N ARG A 5 -15.05 27.54 -17.75
CA ARG A 5 -14.18 26.36 -17.73
C ARG A 5 -13.26 26.35 -18.96
N PRO A 6 -11.99 25.93 -18.85
CA PRO A 6 -11.10 25.81 -20.00
C PRO A 6 -11.53 24.65 -20.88
N ARG A 7 -11.68 24.91 -22.19
CA ARG A 7 -11.95 23.91 -23.22
C ARG A 7 -10.74 22.99 -23.40
N THR A 8 -10.97 21.68 -23.26
CA THR A 8 -10.04 20.63 -23.66
C THR A 8 -9.74 20.75 -25.15
N PRO A 9 -8.48 20.65 -25.61
CA PRO A 9 -8.15 20.70 -27.02
C PRO A 9 -8.84 19.56 -27.77
N GLU A 10 -9.70 19.92 -28.72
CA GLU A 10 -10.37 18.98 -29.62
C GLU A 10 -9.31 18.15 -30.36
N ARG A 11 -9.32 16.84 -30.14
CA ARG A 11 -8.60 15.88 -30.98
C ARG A 11 -9.09 16.11 -32.43
N PRO A 12 -8.21 16.27 -33.43
CA PRO A 12 -8.63 16.38 -34.81
C PRO A 12 -9.51 15.18 -35.15
N ALA A 13 -10.75 15.46 -35.55
CA ALA A 13 -11.68 14.43 -35.98
C ALA A 13 -11.03 13.63 -37.10
N GLY A 14 -10.70 12.37 -36.84
CA GLY A 14 -10.28 11.44 -37.88
C GLY A 14 -11.38 11.38 -38.96
N PRO A 15 -11.02 11.05 -40.22
CA PRO A 15 -12.00 10.93 -41.29
C PRO A 15 -13.15 10.03 -40.83
N PRO A 16 -14.42 10.41 -41.05
CA PRO A 16 -15.57 9.63 -40.62
C PRO A 16 -15.42 8.20 -41.15
N VAL A 17 -15.42 7.23 -40.23
CA VAL A 17 -15.41 5.82 -40.60
C VAL A 17 -16.64 5.61 -41.50
N PRO A 18 -16.48 5.14 -42.75
CA PRO A 18 -17.62 4.91 -43.61
C PRO A 18 -18.61 3.99 -42.88
N PRO A 19 -19.92 4.29 -42.92
CA PRO A 19 -20.91 3.45 -42.27
C PRO A 19 -20.74 2.01 -42.77
N PRO A 20 -20.86 1.00 -41.89
CA PRO A 20 -20.76 -0.38 -42.30
C PRO A 20 -21.75 -0.64 -43.45
N PRO A 21 -21.38 -1.43 -44.47
CA PRO A 21 -22.30 -1.77 -45.55
C PRO A 21 -23.58 -2.37 -44.95
N PRO A 22 -24.76 -2.09 -45.53
CA PRO A 22 -26.01 -2.68 -45.06
C PRO A 22 -25.88 -4.21 -45.08
N PRO A 23 -26.45 -4.92 -44.09
CA PRO A 23 -26.41 -6.37 -44.08
C PRO A 23 -27.03 -6.92 -45.37
N PRO A 24 -26.48 -8.01 -45.94
CA PRO A 24 -27.04 -8.62 -47.14
C PRO A 24 -28.51 -9.01 -46.89
N PRO A 25 -29.37 -8.93 -47.92
CA PRO A 25 -30.77 -9.35 -47.76
C PRO A 25 -30.83 -10.81 -47.31
N PRO A 26 -31.78 -11.17 -46.41
CA PRO A 26 -31.87 -12.52 -45.88
C PRO A 26 -32.13 -13.52 -47.01
N HIS A 27 -31.46 -14.67 -46.96
CA HIS A 27 -31.57 -15.68 -48.00
C HIS A 27 -33.02 -16.21 -48.09
N PRO A 28 -33.63 -16.36 -49.29
CA PRO A 28 -35.05 -16.75 -49.43
C PRO A 28 -35.44 -18.03 -48.68
N ALA A 29 -34.55 -19.03 -48.66
CA ALA A 29 -34.76 -20.26 -47.90
C ALA A 29 -34.78 -20.03 -46.37
N ASP A 30 -33.98 -19.09 -45.86
CA ASP A 30 -33.96 -18.78 -44.42
C ASP A 30 -35.26 -18.07 -44.02
N VAL A 31 -35.72 -17.12 -44.85
CA VAL A 31 -37.03 -16.45 -44.65
C VAL A 31 -38.18 -17.47 -44.70
N ALA A 32 -38.15 -18.40 -45.66
CA ALA A 32 -39.16 -19.45 -45.79
C ALA A 32 -39.26 -20.33 -44.53
N ILE A 33 -38.13 -20.88 -44.07
CA ILE A 33 -38.09 -21.76 -42.89
C ILE A 33 -38.40 -20.98 -41.60
N ALA A 34 -37.85 -19.77 -41.43
CA ALA A 34 -38.09 -18.96 -40.25
C ALA A 34 -39.54 -18.50 -40.14
N GLY A 35 -40.15 -18.10 -41.25
CA GLY A 35 -41.54 -17.66 -41.30
C GLY A 35 -42.55 -18.79 -41.17
N ARG A 36 -42.17 -20.04 -41.46
CA ARG A 36 -43.07 -21.21 -41.53
C ARG A 36 -44.27 -21.01 -42.46
N ILE A 37 -44.20 -20.08 -43.41
CA ILE A 37 -45.30 -19.73 -44.32
C ILE A 37 -45.05 -20.38 -45.67
N ARG A 38 -45.59 -21.59 -45.85
CA ARG A 38 -45.50 -22.35 -47.10
C ARG A 38 -46.04 -21.58 -48.32
N SER A 39 -47.08 -20.77 -48.14
CA SER A 39 -47.72 -20.01 -49.23
C SER A 39 -46.84 -18.93 -49.86
N ASN A 40 -45.76 -18.52 -49.18
CA ASN A 40 -44.84 -17.47 -49.66
C ASN A 40 -43.55 -18.04 -50.25
N VAL A 41 -43.45 -19.38 -50.35
CA VAL A 41 -42.30 -20.06 -50.93
C VAL A 41 -42.52 -20.20 -52.44
N PRO A 42 -41.58 -19.75 -53.29
CA PRO A 42 -41.67 -19.95 -54.73
C PRO A 42 -41.93 -21.42 -55.11
N PRO A 43 -42.74 -21.73 -56.15
CA PRO A 43 -43.13 -23.09 -56.47
C PRO A 43 -41.96 -24.06 -56.69
N ASP A 44 -40.85 -23.56 -57.25
CA ASP A 44 -39.60 -24.29 -57.48
C ASP A 44 -38.83 -24.61 -56.18
N MET A 45 -39.13 -23.91 -55.08
CA MET A 45 -38.53 -24.12 -53.76
C MET A 45 -39.38 -24.99 -52.81
N LEU A 46 -40.66 -25.24 -53.14
CA LEU A 46 -41.60 -25.96 -52.26
C LEU A 46 -41.12 -27.37 -51.89
N GLY A 47 -40.57 -28.12 -52.84
CA GLY A 47 -40.09 -29.48 -52.58
C GLY A 47 -38.94 -29.53 -51.56
N GLY A 48 -38.02 -28.56 -51.64
CA GLY A 48 -36.92 -28.44 -50.67
C GLY A 48 -37.41 -27.97 -49.29
N TYR A 49 -38.35 -27.02 -49.26
CA TYR A 49 -38.99 -26.55 -48.03
C TYR A 49 -39.72 -27.69 -47.30
N ASP A 50 -40.60 -28.42 -48.00
CA ASP A 50 -41.39 -29.51 -47.44
C ASP A 50 -40.47 -30.63 -46.90
N ALA A 51 -39.36 -30.93 -47.59
CA ALA A 51 -38.37 -31.90 -47.14
C ALA A 51 -37.63 -31.48 -45.86
N VAL A 52 -37.23 -30.21 -45.72
CA VAL A 52 -36.61 -29.69 -44.48
C VAL A 52 -37.61 -29.77 -43.32
N VAL A 53 -38.83 -29.26 -43.52
CA VAL A 53 -39.87 -29.26 -42.47
C VAL A 53 -40.19 -30.67 -42.02
N LEU A 54 -40.37 -31.61 -42.95
CA LEU A 54 -40.61 -33.02 -42.63
C LEU A 54 -39.44 -33.63 -41.85
N ALA A 55 -38.19 -33.33 -42.23
CA ALA A 55 -37.02 -33.85 -41.53
C ALA A 55 -36.95 -33.34 -40.07
N PHE A 56 -37.23 -32.06 -39.82
CA PHE A 56 -37.29 -31.52 -38.45
C PHE A 56 -38.41 -32.17 -37.63
N ILE A 57 -39.60 -32.37 -38.21
CA ILE A 57 -40.72 -33.07 -37.53
C ILE A 57 -40.31 -34.49 -37.15
N LYS A 58 -39.63 -35.22 -38.04
CA LYS A 58 -39.16 -36.58 -37.78
C LYS A 58 -38.09 -36.64 -36.69
N TYR A 59 -37.16 -35.68 -36.71
CA TYR A 59 -36.13 -35.56 -35.67
C TYR A 59 -36.72 -35.23 -34.30
N GLU A 60 -37.68 -34.30 -34.24
CA GLU A 60 -38.40 -33.96 -33.00
C GLU A 60 -39.18 -35.15 -32.42
N ALA A 61 -39.67 -36.05 -33.29
CA ALA A 61 -40.32 -37.30 -32.89
C ALA A 61 -39.32 -38.40 -32.44
N GLY A 62 -38.01 -38.15 -32.45
CA GLY A 62 -36.97 -39.12 -32.11
C GLY A 62 -36.66 -40.15 -33.22
N ASP A 63 -37.16 -39.94 -34.44
CA ASP A 63 -36.95 -40.82 -35.60
C ASP A 63 -35.83 -40.27 -36.49
N ASP A 64 -34.59 -40.38 -35.99
CA ASP A 64 -33.38 -39.89 -36.65
C ASP A 64 -33.18 -40.48 -38.05
N GLU A 65 -33.57 -41.75 -38.26
CA GLU A 65 -33.42 -42.43 -39.53
C GLU A 65 -34.39 -41.87 -40.58
N ALA A 66 -35.68 -41.72 -40.24
CA ALA A 66 -36.65 -41.10 -41.15
C ALA A 66 -36.30 -39.63 -41.44
N ALA A 67 -35.77 -38.91 -40.46
CA ALA A 67 -35.30 -37.55 -40.65
C ALA A 67 -34.12 -37.48 -41.64
N ARG A 68 -33.14 -38.39 -41.55
CA ARG A 68 -32.04 -38.49 -42.55
C ARG A 68 -32.56 -38.84 -43.94
N ASN A 69 -33.54 -39.74 -44.04
CA ASN A 69 -34.16 -40.13 -45.30
C ASN A 69 -34.90 -38.96 -45.95
N ALA A 70 -35.67 -38.18 -45.19
CA ALA A 70 -36.33 -36.97 -45.69
C ALA A 70 -35.34 -35.94 -46.25
N LEU A 71 -34.16 -35.78 -45.61
CA LEU A 71 -33.12 -34.88 -46.10
C LEU A 71 -32.46 -35.32 -47.42
N GLN A 72 -32.67 -36.55 -47.92
CA GLN A 72 -32.08 -36.98 -49.19
C GLN A 72 -32.69 -36.26 -50.40
N ALA A 73 -33.93 -35.78 -50.29
CA ALA A 73 -34.58 -34.98 -51.33
C ALA A 73 -33.91 -33.61 -51.58
N ILE A 74 -33.05 -33.14 -50.66
CA ILE A 74 -32.34 -31.86 -50.77
C ILE A 74 -30.98 -32.11 -51.42
N GLY A 75 -30.86 -31.72 -52.70
CA GLY A 75 -29.63 -31.81 -53.49
C GLY A 75 -28.56 -30.76 -53.12
N LEU A 76 -27.35 -30.91 -53.68
CA LEU A 76 -26.20 -30.04 -53.41
C LEU A 76 -26.39 -28.60 -53.94
N THR A 77 -27.22 -28.41 -54.96
CA THR A 77 -27.55 -27.09 -55.52
C THR A 77 -28.80 -26.48 -54.88
N SER A 78 -29.43 -27.18 -53.93
CA SER A 78 -30.66 -26.72 -53.31
C SER A 78 -30.41 -25.49 -52.42
N PRO A 79 -31.26 -24.45 -52.47
CA PRO A 79 -31.16 -23.31 -51.56
C PRO A 79 -31.31 -23.69 -50.07
N PHE A 80 -31.79 -24.92 -49.78
CA PHE A 80 -31.97 -25.49 -48.45
C PHE A 80 -30.81 -26.38 -47.96
N LEU A 81 -29.69 -26.46 -48.70
CA LEU A 81 -28.54 -27.30 -48.32
C LEU A 81 -28.03 -27.00 -46.90
N GLU A 82 -27.92 -25.72 -46.53
CA GLU A 82 -27.47 -25.28 -45.20
C GLU A 82 -28.35 -25.81 -44.05
N TRP A 83 -29.67 -25.86 -44.27
CA TRP A 83 -30.62 -26.40 -43.28
C TRP A 83 -30.47 -27.93 -43.12
N LYS A 84 -30.17 -28.64 -44.22
CA LYS A 84 -29.82 -30.07 -44.18
C LYS A 84 -28.52 -30.31 -43.40
N VAL A 85 -27.50 -29.48 -43.61
CA VAL A 85 -26.22 -29.59 -42.89
C VAL A 85 -26.40 -29.28 -41.41
N LEU A 86 -27.19 -28.25 -41.07
CA LEU A 86 -27.54 -27.92 -39.68
C LEU A 86 -28.17 -29.12 -38.97
N LEU A 87 -29.24 -29.69 -39.53
CA LEU A 87 -29.97 -30.80 -38.88
C LEU A 87 -29.08 -32.04 -38.71
N ARG A 88 -28.18 -32.34 -39.66
CA ARG A 88 -27.17 -33.40 -39.50
C ARG A 88 -26.19 -33.11 -38.35
N GLY A 89 -25.78 -31.85 -38.20
CA GLY A 89 -24.96 -31.41 -37.07
C GLY A 89 -25.69 -31.56 -35.72
N LEU A 90 -26.98 -31.20 -35.67
CA LEU A 90 -27.81 -31.37 -34.47
C LEU A 90 -27.96 -32.84 -34.06
N MET A 91 -28.24 -33.74 -35.01
CA MET A 91 -28.31 -35.18 -34.75
C MET A 91 -26.98 -35.74 -34.22
N ALA A 92 -25.85 -35.34 -34.81
CA ALA A 92 -24.53 -35.77 -34.36
C ALA A 92 -24.22 -35.23 -32.95
N TYR A 93 -24.58 -33.98 -32.67
CA TYR A 93 -24.43 -33.37 -31.35
C TYR A 93 -25.25 -34.11 -30.29
N ALA A 94 -26.52 -34.43 -30.58
CA ALA A 94 -27.39 -35.18 -29.66
C ALA A 94 -26.90 -36.61 -29.38
N ALA A 95 -26.24 -37.24 -30.37
CA ALA A 95 -25.60 -38.55 -30.21
C ALA A 95 -24.24 -38.51 -29.50
N ASN A 96 -23.78 -37.34 -29.05
CA ASN A 96 -22.43 -37.09 -28.52
C ASN A 96 -21.28 -37.41 -29.51
N ASP A 97 -21.55 -37.43 -30.82
CA ASP A 97 -20.51 -37.54 -31.85
C ASP A 97 -19.94 -36.15 -32.14
N THR A 98 -19.08 -35.69 -31.23
CA THR A 98 -18.47 -34.35 -31.26
C THR A 98 -17.74 -34.08 -32.57
N ALA A 99 -16.97 -35.04 -33.08
CA ALA A 99 -16.19 -34.85 -34.32
C ALA A 99 -17.11 -34.61 -35.53
N ARG A 100 -18.18 -35.40 -35.65
CA ARG A 100 -19.14 -35.27 -36.74
C ARG A 100 -20.01 -34.02 -36.60
N ALA A 101 -20.35 -33.62 -35.37
CA ALA A 101 -21.06 -32.36 -35.12
C ALA A 101 -20.22 -31.15 -35.59
N ILE A 102 -18.93 -31.12 -35.23
CA ILE A 102 -17.98 -30.07 -35.65
C ILE A 102 -17.86 -30.03 -37.17
N GLU A 103 -17.65 -31.19 -37.83
CA GLU A 103 -17.55 -31.27 -39.30
C GLU A 103 -18.78 -30.68 -39.99
N ASN A 104 -19.98 -30.99 -39.50
CA ASN A 104 -21.22 -30.46 -40.07
C ASN A 104 -21.37 -28.96 -39.78
N PHE A 105 -21.13 -28.49 -38.55
CA PHE A 105 -21.25 -27.06 -38.24
C PHE A 105 -20.18 -26.19 -38.91
N GLN A 106 -19.01 -26.74 -39.23
CA GLN A 106 -17.94 -26.06 -39.98
C GLN A 106 -18.29 -25.79 -41.45
N ARG A 107 -19.16 -26.63 -42.03
CA ARG A 107 -19.62 -26.49 -43.42
C ARG A 107 -20.67 -25.40 -43.62
N LEU A 108 -21.23 -24.87 -42.53
CA LEU A 108 -22.28 -23.87 -42.60
C LEU A 108 -21.71 -22.52 -43.03
N ASN A 109 -22.41 -21.82 -43.93
CA ASN A 109 -22.06 -20.45 -44.32
C ASN A 109 -22.28 -19.48 -43.14
N PRO A 110 -21.25 -18.76 -42.65
CA PRO A 110 -21.36 -17.89 -41.47
C PRO A 110 -22.34 -16.72 -41.63
N ASP A 111 -22.65 -16.31 -42.86
CA ASP A 111 -23.58 -15.21 -43.14
C ASP A 111 -25.05 -15.65 -43.18
N ARG A 112 -25.33 -16.95 -42.96
CA ARG A 112 -26.67 -17.52 -43.03
C ARG A 112 -27.24 -17.90 -41.66
N MET A 113 -28.57 -17.92 -41.58
CA MET A 113 -29.29 -18.23 -40.34
C MET A 113 -28.92 -19.60 -39.74
N PRO A 114 -28.73 -20.69 -40.52
CA PRO A 114 -28.34 -21.98 -39.95
C PRO A 114 -27.01 -21.95 -39.18
N ALA A 115 -26.02 -21.20 -39.64
CA ALA A 115 -24.76 -21.03 -38.91
C ALA A 115 -24.96 -20.26 -37.60
N ALA A 116 -25.80 -19.21 -37.61
CA ALA A 116 -26.15 -18.46 -36.40
C ALA A 116 -26.86 -19.34 -35.36
N LEU A 117 -27.76 -20.23 -35.79
CA LEU A 117 -28.46 -21.18 -34.91
C LEU A 117 -27.53 -22.28 -34.37
N ALA A 118 -26.55 -22.73 -35.16
CA ALA A 118 -25.56 -23.72 -34.73
C ALA A 118 -24.49 -23.13 -33.80
N ALA A 119 -24.22 -21.82 -33.87
CA ALA A 119 -23.09 -21.20 -33.18
C ALA A 119 -23.01 -21.51 -31.67
N PRO A 120 -24.11 -21.49 -30.89
CA PRO A 120 -24.08 -21.85 -29.47
C PRO A 120 -23.64 -23.29 -29.21
N LEU A 121 -24.19 -24.24 -29.97
CA LEU A 121 -23.87 -25.66 -29.85
C LEU A 121 -22.45 -25.94 -30.32
N ARG A 122 -22.03 -25.32 -31.42
CA ARG A 122 -20.67 -25.43 -31.94
C ARG A 122 -19.65 -24.89 -30.95
N ALA A 123 -19.87 -23.72 -30.36
CA ALA A 123 -18.94 -23.14 -29.38
C ALA A 123 -18.76 -24.02 -28.12
N ALA A 124 -19.72 -24.88 -27.79
CA ALA A 124 -19.60 -25.84 -26.70
C ALA A 124 -18.69 -27.04 -27.01
N VAL A 125 -18.53 -27.40 -28.29
CA VAL A 125 -17.76 -28.58 -28.73
C VAL A 125 -16.49 -28.24 -29.54
N ASP A 126 -16.42 -27.07 -30.16
CA ASP A 126 -15.32 -26.58 -30.99
C ASP A 126 -14.61 -25.41 -30.30
N LYS A 127 -13.57 -25.71 -29.52
CA LYS A 127 -12.79 -24.69 -28.80
C LYS A 127 -12.13 -23.69 -29.76
N ALA A 128 -11.68 -24.13 -30.94
CA ALA A 128 -11.06 -23.25 -31.92
C ALA A 128 -12.06 -22.23 -32.47
N PHE A 129 -13.30 -22.65 -32.72
CA PHE A 129 -14.38 -21.72 -33.09
C PHE A 129 -14.68 -20.70 -32.00
N LYS A 130 -14.75 -21.13 -30.72
CA LYS A 130 -14.98 -20.22 -29.59
C LYS A 130 -13.85 -19.19 -29.44
N ASP A 131 -12.60 -19.63 -29.53
CA ASP A 131 -11.41 -18.78 -29.39
C ASP A 131 -11.26 -17.80 -30.56
N ALA A 132 -11.78 -18.12 -31.75
CA ALA A 132 -11.78 -17.25 -32.92
C ALA A 132 -12.85 -16.13 -32.88
N GLN A 133 -13.81 -16.17 -31.94
CA GLN A 133 -14.84 -15.15 -31.83
C GLN A 133 -14.32 -13.87 -31.18
N ARG A 134 -14.87 -12.72 -31.57
CA ARG A 134 -14.69 -11.48 -30.80
C ARG A 134 -15.26 -11.67 -29.39
N PRO A 135 -14.67 -11.08 -28.32
CA PRO A 135 -15.12 -11.27 -26.94
C PRO A 135 -16.63 -11.04 -26.72
N GLU A 136 -17.19 -10.00 -27.35
CA GLU A 136 -18.63 -9.69 -27.28
C GLU A 136 -19.50 -10.79 -27.94
N ALA A 137 -19.07 -11.29 -29.09
CA ALA A 137 -19.76 -12.35 -29.82
C ALA A 137 -19.66 -13.69 -29.05
N ALA A 138 -18.48 -14.01 -28.50
CA ALA A 138 -18.29 -15.18 -27.65
C ALA A 138 -19.23 -15.17 -26.44
N ALA A 139 -19.35 -14.02 -25.76
CA ALA A 139 -20.26 -13.86 -24.62
C ALA A 139 -21.74 -13.99 -25.01
N ALA A 140 -22.13 -13.46 -26.17
CA ALA A 140 -23.50 -13.60 -26.69
C ALA A 140 -23.84 -15.05 -27.06
N ILE A 141 -22.93 -15.76 -27.73
CA ILE A 141 -23.06 -17.17 -28.10
C ILE A 141 -23.15 -18.05 -26.85
N GLU A 142 -22.31 -17.80 -25.84
CA GLU A 142 -22.35 -18.51 -24.57
C GLU A 142 -23.68 -18.28 -23.84
N LYS A 143 -24.18 -17.04 -23.80
CA LYS A 143 -25.50 -16.73 -23.25
C LYS A 143 -26.63 -17.50 -23.95
N GLN A 144 -26.59 -17.62 -25.27
CA GLN A 144 -27.55 -18.41 -26.04
C GLN A 144 -27.45 -19.91 -25.74
N PHE A 145 -26.23 -20.44 -25.63
CA PHE A 145 -26.02 -21.86 -25.32
C PHE A 145 -26.63 -22.24 -23.97
N LEU A 146 -26.42 -21.39 -22.97
CA LEU A 146 -26.99 -21.55 -21.63
C LEU A 146 -28.52 -21.47 -21.62
N ALA A 147 -29.11 -20.60 -22.44
CA ALA A 147 -30.57 -20.53 -22.58
C ALA A 147 -31.18 -21.79 -23.20
N LEU A 148 -30.42 -22.52 -24.02
CA LEU A 148 -30.85 -23.77 -24.66
C LEU A 148 -30.70 -25.00 -23.74
N HIS A 149 -29.85 -24.93 -22.73
CA HIS A 149 -29.59 -26.02 -21.78
C HIS A 149 -29.80 -25.54 -20.35
N PRO A 150 -31.06 -25.40 -19.89
CA PRO A 150 -31.34 -25.03 -18.51
C PRO A 150 -30.80 -26.13 -17.59
N ASP A 151 -29.67 -25.87 -16.96
CA ASP A 151 -29.13 -26.67 -15.87
C ASP A 151 -29.39 -25.92 -14.56
N PRO A 152 -30.37 -26.36 -13.74
CA PRO A 152 -30.72 -25.70 -12.49
C PRO A 152 -29.53 -25.51 -11.55
N LEU A 153 -28.54 -26.41 -11.61
CA LEU A 153 -27.30 -26.31 -10.83
C LEU A 153 -26.41 -25.19 -11.35
N ALA A 154 -26.13 -25.17 -12.66
CA ALA A 154 -25.28 -24.15 -13.26
C ALA A 154 -25.93 -22.76 -13.19
N ASP A 155 -27.24 -22.67 -13.43
CA ASP A 155 -28.02 -21.43 -13.29
C ASP A 155 -27.98 -20.94 -11.84
N GLY A 156 -28.18 -21.85 -10.89
CA GLY A 156 -28.11 -21.52 -9.48
C GLY A 156 -26.72 -21.06 -9.04
N LEU A 157 -25.64 -21.65 -9.57
CA LEU A 157 -24.26 -21.21 -9.29
C LEU A 157 -23.92 -19.87 -9.92
N ARG A 158 -24.45 -19.57 -11.11
CA ARG A 158 -24.30 -18.23 -11.73
C ARG A 158 -25.04 -17.17 -10.93
N GLN A 159 -26.27 -17.46 -10.51
CA GLN A 159 -27.03 -16.57 -9.64
C GLN A 159 -26.31 -16.35 -8.31
N LEU A 160 -25.81 -17.43 -7.70
CA LEU A 160 -25.04 -17.35 -6.47
C LEU A 160 -23.76 -16.52 -6.62
N ARG A 161 -23.04 -16.66 -7.73
CA ARG A 161 -21.88 -15.81 -8.05
C ARG A 161 -22.27 -14.34 -8.15
N ALA A 162 -23.42 -14.03 -8.75
CA ALA A 162 -23.93 -12.67 -8.84
C ALA A 162 -24.37 -12.12 -7.47
N ASP A 163 -24.97 -12.95 -6.63
CA ASP A 163 -25.38 -12.58 -5.27
C ASP A 163 -24.20 -12.40 -4.30
N LEU A 164 -23.09 -13.11 -4.51
CA LEU A 164 -21.84 -12.95 -3.76
C LEU A 164 -20.95 -11.79 -4.28
N SER A 165 -21.36 -11.13 -5.37
CA SER A 165 -20.65 -9.95 -5.88
C SER A 165 -21.03 -8.69 -5.10
N ARG A 166 -20.13 -7.70 -5.03
CA ARG A 166 -20.11 -6.64 -4.00
C ARG A 166 -21.37 -5.77 -3.94
N ASP A 167 -21.64 -5.29 -2.72
CA ASP A 167 -22.66 -4.33 -2.25
C ASP A 167 -24.11 -4.83 -2.11
N LYS A 168 -24.31 -6.15 -2.01
CA LYS A 168 -25.65 -6.72 -1.74
C LYS A 168 -25.69 -7.44 -0.40
N PRO A 169 -26.80 -7.35 0.35
CA PRO A 169 -27.02 -8.19 1.52
C PRO A 169 -26.96 -9.68 1.14
N LEU A 170 -26.26 -10.48 1.95
CA LEU A 170 -26.03 -11.92 1.68
C LEU A 170 -27.30 -12.79 1.78
N ALA A 171 -28.45 -12.20 2.13
CA ALA A 171 -29.71 -12.90 2.27
C ALA A 171 -30.19 -13.59 0.97
N SER A 172 -29.93 -13.04 -0.22
CA SER A 172 -30.22 -13.74 -1.49
C SER A 172 -29.27 -14.91 -1.72
N ALA A 173 -27.97 -14.70 -1.50
CA ALA A 173 -26.96 -15.75 -1.61
C ALA A 173 -27.27 -16.94 -0.70
N PHE A 174 -27.64 -16.71 0.57
CA PHE A 174 -28.02 -17.77 1.49
C PHE A 174 -29.27 -18.54 1.05
N ARG A 175 -30.29 -17.85 0.54
CA ARG A 175 -31.47 -18.52 -0.03
C ARG A 175 -31.11 -19.38 -1.24
N GLN A 176 -30.15 -18.94 -2.04
CA GLN A 176 -29.71 -19.69 -3.21
C GLN A 176 -28.88 -20.92 -2.82
N VAL A 177 -27.99 -20.79 -1.83
CA VAL A 177 -27.18 -21.94 -1.38
C VAL A 177 -28.02 -22.99 -0.65
N ASP A 178 -29.06 -22.59 0.10
CA ASP A 178 -30.00 -23.52 0.73
C ASP A 178 -30.70 -24.43 -0.30
N LYS A 179 -30.95 -23.92 -1.52
CA LYS A 179 -31.49 -24.72 -2.64
C LYS A 179 -30.46 -25.63 -3.28
N LEU A 180 -29.21 -25.18 -3.37
CA LEU A 180 -28.14 -25.91 -4.06
C LEU A 180 -27.54 -27.02 -3.21
N LEU A 181 -27.36 -26.81 -1.90
CA LEU A 181 -26.68 -27.76 -1.01
C LEU A 181 -27.24 -29.19 -1.06
N PRO A 182 -28.57 -29.43 -1.11
CA PRO A 182 -29.11 -30.78 -1.30
C PRO A 182 -28.58 -31.45 -2.59
N LEU A 183 -28.50 -30.71 -3.70
CA LEU A 183 -27.99 -31.23 -4.98
C LEU A 183 -26.50 -31.60 -4.89
N PHE A 184 -25.70 -30.76 -4.22
CA PHE A 184 -24.29 -31.04 -3.97
C PHE A 184 -24.08 -32.27 -3.07
N ARG A 185 -24.95 -32.48 -2.09
CA ARG A 185 -24.88 -33.62 -1.16
C ARG A 185 -25.33 -34.93 -1.82
N MET A 186 -26.36 -34.87 -2.67
CA MET A 186 -26.87 -36.05 -3.38
C MET A 186 -25.90 -36.53 -4.47
N ASN A 187 -25.17 -35.61 -5.11
CA ASN A 187 -24.20 -35.96 -6.15
C ASN A 187 -22.78 -36.10 -5.56
N LYS A 188 -22.31 -37.36 -5.45
CA LYS A 188 -20.97 -37.67 -4.90
C LYS A 188 -19.82 -36.93 -5.58
N GLY A 189 -19.94 -36.61 -6.87
CA GLY A 189 -18.92 -35.85 -7.60
C GLY A 189 -18.85 -34.37 -7.22
N LEU A 190 -19.93 -33.82 -6.65
CA LEU A 190 -20.04 -32.41 -6.27
C LEU A 190 -19.78 -32.17 -4.78
N ALA A 191 -19.96 -33.17 -3.92
CA ALA A 191 -19.74 -33.04 -2.48
C ALA A 191 -18.38 -32.40 -2.08
N PRO A 192 -17.25 -32.68 -2.76
CA PRO A 192 -15.96 -32.03 -2.47
C PRO A 192 -15.93 -30.51 -2.71
N LEU A 193 -16.94 -29.94 -3.38
CA LEU A 193 -17.04 -28.50 -3.64
C LEU A 193 -17.72 -27.74 -2.49
N ILE A 194 -18.41 -28.43 -1.57
CA ILE A 194 -19.10 -27.78 -0.44
C ILE A 194 -18.13 -26.94 0.42
N PRO A 195 -16.94 -27.44 0.82
CA PRO A 195 -15.98 -26.63 1.57
C PRO A 195 -15.48 -25.40 0.79
N LYS A 196 -15.33 -25.50 -0.54
CA LYS A 196 -14.95 -24.36 -1.38
C LYS A 196 -16.04 -23.29 -1.38
N LEU A 197 -17.30 -23.71 -1.46
CA LEU A 197 -18.43 -22.80 -1.39
C LEU A 197 -18.56 -22.13 -0.03
N ALA A 198 -18.36 -22.90 1.05
CA ALA A 198 -18.28 -22.37 2.41
C ALA A 198 -17.17 -21.31 2.54
N GLY A 199 -16.00 -21.54 1.93
CA GLY A 199 -14.92 -20.55 1.87
C GLY A 199 -15.29 -19.27 1.13
N CYS A 200 -16.07 -19.36 0.04
CA CYS A 200 -16.58 -18.18 -0.67
C CYS A 200 -17.52 -17.35 0.20
N PHE A 201 -18.46 -17.99 0.92
CA PHE A 201 -19.35 -17.29 1.84
C PHE A 201 -18.59 -16.66 3.01
N TYR A 202 -17.62 -17.36 3.58
CA TYR A 202 -16.80 -16.83 4.67
C TYR A 202 -16.10 -15.53 4.25
N ARG A 203 -15.50 -15.50 3.05
CA ARG A 203 -14.87 -14.29 2.49
C ARG A 203 -15.88 -13.19 2.15
N ALA A 204 -17.06 -13.56 1.66
CA ALA A 204 -18.11 -12.58 1.37
C ALA A 204 -18.59 -11.89 2.65
N ILE A 205 -18.78 -12.66 3.72
CA ILE A 205 -19.13 -12.14 5.05
C ILE A 205 -18.04 -11.20 5.56
N LEU A 206 -16.76 -11.55 5.42
CA LEU A 206 -15.65 -10.65 5.78
C LEU A 206 -15.65 -9.33 5.01
N THR A 207 -16.13 -9.33 3.77
CA THR A 207 -16.01 -8.16 2.90
C THR A 207 -17.19 -7.20 3.07
N HIS A 208 -18.40 -7.72 3.28
CA HIS A 208 -19.64 -6.93 3.30
C HIS A 208 -20.79 -7.61 4.07
N GLY A 209 -20.49 -8.59 4.93
CA GLY A 209 -21.50 -9.26 5.75
C GLY A 209 -21.77 -8.53 7.05
N GLU A 210 -22.84 -8.95 7.71
CA GLU A 210 -23.23 -8.48 9.04
C GLU A 210 -23.11 -9.62 10.07
N PRO A 211 -23.02 -9.33 11.39
CA PRO A 211 -23.06 -10.36 12.43
C PRO A 211 -24.28 -11.31 12.31
N ALA A 212 -25.41 -10.82 11.80
CA ALA A 212 -26.62 -11.60 11.55
C ALA A 212 -26.48 -12.69 10.46
N ASP A 213 -25.38 -12.70 9.69
CA ASP A 213 -25.10 -13.72 8.70
C ASP A 213 -24.41 -14.97 9.27
N MET A 214 -23.84 -14.91 10.48
CA MET A 214 -23.17 -16.08 11.12
C MET A 214 -24.12 -17.25 11.39
N PRO A 215 -25.32 -17.03 11.95
CA PRO A 215 -26.26 -18.13 12.17
C PRO A 215 -26.68 -18.80 10.86
N LYS A 216 -26.77 -18.02 9.76
CA LYS A 216 -27.10 -18.53 8.42
C LYS A 216 -25.96 -19.37 7.87
N TYR A 217 -24.71 -18.90 8.01
CA TYR A 217 -23.52 -19.66 7.65
C TYR A 217 -23.45 -20.98 8.40
N ARG A 218 -23.55 -20.95 9.73
CA ARG A 218 -23.50 -22.13 10.60
C ARG A 218 -24.58 -23.15 10.21
N ARG A 219 -25.80 -22.69 9.90
CA ARG A 219 -26.89 -23.57 9.43
C ARG A 219 -26.57 -24.22 8.08
N ALA A 220 -26.02 -23.46 7.13
CA ALA A 220 -25.77 -23.93 5.78
C ALA A 220 -24.57 -24.90 5.69
N PHE A 221 -23.45 -24.53 6.30
CA PHE A 221 -22.15 -25.20 6.13
C PHE A 221 -21.63 -25.90 7.39
N GLY A 222 -22.20 -25.61 8.55
CA GLY A 222 -21.63 -25.99 9.85
C GLY A 222 -20.55 -25.00 10.31
N PRO A 223 -20.04 -25.17 11.55
CA PRO A 223 -18.91 -24.40 12.04
C PRO A 223 -17.62 -24.78 11.27
N PRO A 224 -16.76 -23.80 10.91
CA PRO A 224 -15.48 -24.10 10.30
C PRO A 224 -14.54 -24.76 11.32
N THR A 225 -13.70 -25.68 10.85
CA THR A 225 -12.80 -26.47 11.72
C THR A 225 -11.76 -25.62 12.44
N ASP A 226 -11.37 -24.49 11.86
CA ASP A 226 -10.35 -23.58 12.36
C ASP A 226 -10.93 -22.37 13.14
N ASP A 227 -12.24 -22.26 13.26
CA ASP A 227 -12.95 -21.19 13.99
C ASP A 227 -14.38 -21.63 14.40
N PRO A 228 -14.51 -22.67 15.26
CA PRO A 228 -15.80 -23.33 15.49
C PRO A 228 -16.88 -22.41 16.07
N ASP A 229 -16.46 -21.41 16.84
CA ASP A 229 -17.33 -20.45 17.50
C ASP A 229 -17.45 -19.11 16.76
N PHE A 230 -16.83 -18.99 15.56
CA PHE A 230 -16.82 -17.77 14.74
C PHE A 230 -16.11 -16.56 15.37
N HIS A 231 -15.33 -16.76 16.44
CA HIS A 231 -14.61 -15.68 17.11
C HIS A 231 -13.62 -14.96 16.18
N ARG A 232 -12.91 -15.69 15.30
CA ARG A 232 -12.03 -15.03 14.32
C ARG A 232 -12.83 -14.18 13.35
N LEU A 233 -13.90 -14.75 12.78
CA LEU A 233 -14.73 -14.04 11.81
C LEU A 233 -15.41 -12.80 12.40
N GLU A 234 -15.96 -12.91 13.60
CA GLU A 234 -16.57 -11.79 14.33
C GLU A 234 -15.55 -10.70 14.66
N GLY A 235 -14.36 -11.07 15.16
CA GLY A 235 -13.27 -10.14 15.42
C GLY A 235 -12.91 -9.32 14.19
N GLN A 236 -12.78 -9.96 13.02
CA GLN A 236 -12.48 -9.30 11.75
C GLN A 236 -13.60 -8.35 11.28
N ILE A 237 -14.86 -8.66 11.55
CA ILE A 237 -16.00 -7.81 11.16
C ILE A 237 -16.09 -6.59 12.05
N TYR A 238 -15.97 -6.76 13.36
CA TYR A 238 -15.98 -5.62 14.30
C TYR A 238 -14.82 -4.69 14.03
N GLU A 239 -13.64 -5.23 13.74
CA GLU A 239 -12.47 -4.45 13.33
C GLU A 239 -12.73 -3.67 12.04
N ALA A 240 -13.28 -4.31 11.00
CA ALA A 240 -13.62 -3.62 9.74
C ALA A 240 -14.68 -2.53 9.91
N ASN A 241 -15.53 -2.63 10.93
CA ASN A 241 -16.57 -1.67 11.27
C ASN A 241 -16.11 -0.59 12.27
N GLY A 242 -14.84 -0.59 12.70
CA GLY A 242 -14.33 0.37 13.68
C GLY A 242 -14.89 0.18 15.09
N ALA A 243 -15.24 -1.04 15.47
CA ALA A 243 -15.69 -1.42 16.81
C ALA A 243 -14.58 -2.22 17.52
N GLN A 244 -13.48 -1.53 17.86
CA GLN A 244 -12.25 -2.17 18.34
C GLN A 244 -12.44 -2.90 19.67
N GLU A 245 -13.27 -2.40 20.59
CA GLU A 245 -13.54 -3.08 21.87
C GLU A 245 -14.19 -4.46 21.67
N GLU A 246 -15.19 -4.55 20.80
CA GLU A 246 -15.83 -5.81 20.41
C GLU A 246 -14.83 -6.72 19.71
N ALA A 247 -14.04 -6.17 18.79
CA ALA A 247 -13.00 -6.93 18.09
C ALA A 247 -12.02 -7.57 19.09
N ILE A 248 -11.55 -6.83 20.11
CA ILE A 248 -10.67 -7.32 21.17
C ILE A 248 -11.31 -8.50 21.91
N LYS A 249 -12.60 -8.41 22.28
CA LYS A 249 -13.31 -9.50 22.97
C LYS A 249 -13.29 -10.79 22.14
N HIS A 250 -13.61 -10.71 20.85
CA HIS A 250 -13.65 -11.87 19.96
C HIS A 250 -12.26 -12.41 19.63
N TRP A 251 -11.27 -11.54 19.37
CA TRP A 251 -9.88 -11.95 19.15
C TRP A 251 -9.27 -12.63 20.39
N ALA A 252 -9.54 -12.13 21.59
CA ALA A 252 -9.11 -12.76 22.84
C ALA A 252 -9.75 -14.14 23.05
N ALA A 253 -11.05 -14.29 22.73
CA ALA A 253 -11.72 -15.58 22.78
C ALA A 253 -11.12 -16.57 21.76
N TYR A 254 -10.75 -16.11 20.57
CA TYR A 254 -10.07 -16.93 19.57
C TYR A 254 -8.66 -17.34 20.01
N GLU A 255 -7.87 -16.43 20.62
CA GLU A 255 -6.57 -16.76 21.22
C GLU A 255 -6.71 -17.84 22.30
N ALA A 256 -7.70 -17.70 23.18
CA ALA A 256 -7.97 -18.66 24.24
C ALA A 256 -8.37 -20.04 23.68
N TRP A 257 -9.07 -20.09 22.55
CA TRP A 257 -9.37 -21.35 21.85
C TRP A 257 -8.10 -21.97 21.25
N LEU A 258 -7.26 -21.19 20.55
CA LEU A 258 -5.98 -21.67 20.02
C LEU A 258 -5.05 -22.16 21.14
N ALA A 259 -5.03 -21.48 22.29
CA ALA A 259 -4.23 -21.87 23.45
C ALA A 259 -4.56 -23.27 24.00
N LYS A 260 -5.76 -23.80 23.73
CA LYS A 260 -6.16 -25.16 24.12
C LYS A 260 -5.59 -26.25 23.20
N GLY A 261 -4.91 -25.89 22.12
CA GLY A 261 -4.31 -26.86 21.18
C GLY A 261 -5.34 -27.61 20.35
N PRO A 262 -6.14 -26.91 19.52
CA PRO A 262 -7.15 -27.58 18.69
C PRO A 262 -6.51 -28.58 17.71
N PRO A 263 -7.20 -29.70 17.41
CA PRO A 263 -6.65 -30.74 16.56
C PRO A 263 -6.36 -30.22 15.14
N GLY A 264 -5.30 -30.72 14.52
CA GLY A 264 -4.90 -30.35 13.15
C GLY A 264 -3.95 -29.16 13.05
N TRP A 265 -3.58 -28.52 14.16
CA TRP A 265 -2.59 -27.45 14.19
C TRP A 265 -1.20 -27.96 14.61
N PRO A 266 -0.18 -27.91 13.73
CA PRO A 266 1.21 -28.14 14.13
C PRO A 266 1.62 -27.15 15.24
N ALA A 267 2.41 -27.61 16.21
CA ALA A 267 2.73 -26.81 17.40
C ALA A 267 3.45 -25.48 17.07
N ASP A 268 4.32 -25.48 16.06
CA ASP A 268 5.03 -24.31 15.55
C ASP A 268 4.09 -23.34 14.83
N VAL A 269 3.17 -23.85 14.01
CA VAL A 269 2.13 -23.06 13.32
C VAL A 269 1.16 -22.47 14.33
N LEU A 270 0.78 -23.23 15.36
CA LEU A 270 -0.09 -22.79 16.44
C LEU A 270 0.54 -21.65 17.24
N ALA A 271 1.83 -21.78 17.62
CA ALA A 271 2.56 -20.74 18.33
C ALA A 271 2.62 -19.43 17.53
N ARG A 272 2.90 -19.52 16.22
CA ARG A 272 2.89 -18.35 15.32
C ARG A 272 1.51 -17.74 15.15
N ALA A 273 0.47 -18.55 14.98
CA ALA A 273 -0.90 -18.06 14.86
C ALA A 273 -1.32 -17.30 16.12
N ARG A 274 -1.06 -17.87 17.31
CA ARG A 274 -1.32 -17.20 18.59
C ARG A 274 -0.52 -15.91 18.73
N ALA A 275 0.76 -15.90 18.36
CA ALA A 275 1.56 -14.70 18.35
C ALA A 275 0.96 -13.61 17.45
N ALA A 276 0.42 -13.97 16.28
CA ALA A 276 -0.20 -13.01 15.36
C ALA A 276 -1.49 -12.41 15.93
N ILE A 277 -2.33 -13.22 16.58
CA ILE A 277 -3.54 -12.71 17.25
C ILE A 277 -3.19 -11.77 18.40
N LEU A 278 -2.21 -12.15 19.23
CA LEU A 278 -1.73 -11.30 20.33
C LEU A 278 -1.12 -10.00 19.80
N GLN A 279 -0.35 -10.05 18.71
CA GLN A 279 0.20 -8.85 18.10
C GLN A 279 -0.91 -7.89 17.62
N ARG A 280 -1.97 -8.42 16.98
CA ARG A 280 -3.14 -7.61 16.57
C ARG A 280 -3.92 -7.08 17.76
N LEU A 281 -4.10 -7.88 18.82
CA LEU A 281 -4.73 -7.42 20.08
C LEU A 281 -3.99 -6.24 20.70
N GLY A 282 -2.65 -6.24 20.66
CA GLY A 282 -1.86 -5.10 21.10
C GLY A 282 -2.08 -3.85 20.24
N GLN A 283 -2.17 -3.99 18.91
CA GLN A 283 -2.51 -2.86 18.03
C GLN A 283 -3.91 -2.30 18.29
N LEU A 284 -4.92 -3.18 18.40
CA LEU A 284 -6.29 -2.76 18.72
C LEU A 284 -6.38 -2.07 20.09
N ALA A 285 -5.59 -2.51 21.07
CA ALA A 285 -5.52 -1.89 22.37
C ALA A 285 -4.98 -0.45 22.32
N VAL A 286 -3.98 -0.18 21.47
CA VAL A 286 -3.50 1.18 21.18
C VAL A 286 -4.60 1.99 20.49
N GLU A 287 -5.21 1.43 19.44
CA GLU A 287 -6.28 2.10 18.69
C GLU A 287 -7.42 2.54 19.63
N VAL A 288 -7.83 1.71 20.60
CA VAL A 288 -8.86 2.09 21.60
C VAL A 288 -8.38 3.22 22.52
N GLY A 289 -7.11 3.22 22.93
CA GLY A 289 -6.55 4.28 23.77
C GLY A 289 -6.52 5.65 23.08
N ASP A 290 -6.16 5.68 21.79
CA ASP A 290 -6.06 6.92 21.02
C ASP A 290 -7.42 7.61 20.78
N TYR A 291 -8.54 6.88 20.87
CA TYR A 291 -9.88 7.46 20.67
C TYR A 291 -10.37 8.30 21.86
N ASP A 292 -9.90 8.05 23.08
CA ASP A 292 -10.46 8.67 24.30
C ASP A 292 -9.92 10.09 24.54
N ASP A 293 -8.66 10.36 24.18
CA ASP A 293 -8.02 11.65 24.46
C ASP A 293 -8.55 12.83 23.60
N GLY A 294 -9.30 12.56 22.52
CA GLY A 294 -9.67 13.58 21.53
C GLY A 294 -11.04 14.24 21.67
N TYR A 295 -11.94 13.72 22.52
CA TYR A 295 -13.36 14.11 22.48
C TYR A 295 -13.90 14.84 23.73
N ASP A 296 -13.22 14.78 24.88
CA ASP A 296 -13.75 15.38 26.11
C ASP A 296 -13.61 16.92 26.16
N ASP A 297 -12.72 17.52 25.36
CA ASP A 297 -12.51 18.99 25.37
C ASP A 297 -13.53 19.78 24.52
N GLU A 298 -14.24 19.14 23.56
CA GLU A 298 -15.20 19.86 22.70
C GLU A 298 -16.55 20.13 23.42
N ASP A 299 -16.97 19.25 24.34
CA ASP A 299 -18.20 19.45 25.12
C ASP A 299 -18.06 20.58 26.15
N ASP A 300 -16.86 20.82 26.66
CA ASP A 300 -16.57 21.97 27.53
C ASP A 300 -16.61 23.31 26.76
N TYR A 301 -16.31 23.29 25.46
CA TYR A 301 -16.38 24.48 24.60
C TYR A 301 -17.83 24.89 24.26
N MET A 302 -18.74 23.92 24.10
CA MET A 302 -20.18 24.19 23.93
C MET A 302 -20.87 24.61 25.24
N PHE A 303 -20.30 24.29 26.40
CA PHE A 303 -20.80 24.76 27.69
C PHE A 303 -20.53 26.25 27.96
N MET A 304 -19.55 26.86 27.30
CA MET A 304 -19.23 28.29 27.49
C MET A 304 -20.25 29.26 26.84
N PHE A 305 -21.07 28.84 25.88
CA PHE A 305 -21.89 29.77 25.06
C PHE A 305 -23.40 29.79 25.31
N GLY A 306 -23.89 29.19 26.39
CA GLY A 306 -25.14 29.67 26.99
C GLY A 306 -26.14 28.60 27.38
N GLY A 307 -26.32 28.46 28.68
CA GLY A 307 -27.49 27.80 29.24
C GLY A 307 -27.21 27.24 30.62
N ARG A 308 -27.35 28.07 31.66
CA ARG A 308 -27.57 27.59 33.03
C ARG A 308 -28.87 26.79 33.09
N ARG A 309 -28.88 25.54 32.62
CA ARG A 309 -29.89 24.55 33.00
C ARG A 309 -29.22 23.57 33.94
N GLY A 310 -29.46 23.79 35.23
CA GLY A 310 -28.96 22.99 36.35
C GLY A 310 -29.54 21.58 36.42
N GLY A 311 -29.44 20.82 35.32
CA GLY A 311 -29.63 19.37 35.35
C GLY A 311 -28.38 18.75 35.94
N ARG A 312 -28.47 18.21 37.15
CA ARG A 312 -27.50 17.25 37.70
C ARG A 312 -27.56 15.96 36.86
N GLY A 313 -27.08 16.02 35.62
CA GLY A 313 -26.75 14.81 34.87
C GLY A 313 -25.67 14.10 35.67
N GLY A 314 -25.99 12.92 36.19
CA GLY A 314 -25.01 12.11 36.91
C GLY A 314 -23.79 11.92 36.02
N ARG A 315 -22.59 12.20 36.54
CA ARG A 315 -21.34 11.89 35.85
C ARG A 315 -21.44 10.47 35.32
N ARG A 316 -21.39 10.31 34.00
CA ARG A 316 -21.24 8.99 33.40
C ARG A 316 -19.97 8.40 34.04
N PRO A 317 -20.00 7.17 34.57
CA PRO A 317 -18.79 6.54 35.05
C PRO A 317 -17.75 6.57 33.93
N PRO A 318 -16.46 6.82 34.24
CA PRO A 318 -15.43 6.82 33.23
C PRO A 318 -15.46 5.49 32.47
N PRO A 319 -15.18 5.49 31.16
CA PRO A 319 -15.03 4.25 30.42
C PRO A 319 -13.98 3.36 31.11
N PRO A 320 -14.11 2.03 31.02
CA PRO A 320 -13.06 1.14 31.52
C PRO A 320 -11.75 1.48 30.80
N ALA A 321 -10.63 1.49 31.55
CA ALA A 321 -9.32 1.76 30.95
C ALA A 321 -9.04 0.77 29.81
N PRO A 322 -8.43 1.22 28.70
CA PRO A 322 -8.06 0.34 27.60
C PRO A 322 -7.12 -0.77 28.11
N PRO A 323 -7.16 -1.98 27.51
CA PRO A 323 -6.25 -3.05 27.89
C PRO A 323 -4.80 -2.64 27.62
N ASP A 324 -3.86 -3.06 28.47
CA ASP A 324 -2.42 -2.77 28.27
C ASP A 324 -1.88 -3.48 27.00
N PRO A 325 -1.45 -2.74 25.96
CA PRO A 325 -0.95 -3.33 24.73
C PRO A 325 0.37 -4.11 24.94
N THR A 326 1.19 -3.70 25.92
CA THR A 326 2.53 -4.27 26.13
C THR A 326 2.48 -5.72 26.58
N GLY A 327 1.45 -6.11 27.34
CA GLY A 327 1.21 -7.48 27.76
C GLY A 327 1.01 -8.43 26.57
N TYR A 328 0.26 -7.98 25.56
CA TYR A 328 0.00 -8.78 24.36
C TYR A 328 1.25 -8.94 23.50
N TRP A 329 1.97 -7.85 23.20
CA TRP A 329 3.19 -7.92 22.38
C TRP A 329 4.31 -8.72 23.03
N ARG A 330 4.48 -8.62 24.35
CA ARG A 330 5.48 -9.42 25.09
C ARG A 330 5.20 -10.91 24.94
N ARG A 331 3.94 -11.33 25.13
CA ARG A 331 3.52 -12.73 24.97
C ARG A 331 3.64 -13.20 23.52
N ALA A 332 3.34 -12.34 22.55
CA ALA A 332 3.54 -12.63 21.14
C ALA A 332 5.01 -12.85 20.78
N ALA A 333 5.91 -11.99 21.26
CA ALA A 333 7.35 -12.12 21.07
C ALA A 333 7.92 -13.39 21.73
N GLU A 334 7.37 -13.82 22.87
CA GLU A 334 7.75 -15.08 23.53
C GLU A 334 7.29 -16.33 22.77
N LEU A 335 6.10 -16.29 22.16
CA LEU A 335 5.57 -17.40 21.36
C LEU A 335 6.28 -17.54 20.02
N ALA A 336 6.77 -16.45 19.45
CA ALA A 336 7.45 -16.42 18.15
C ALA A 336 8.73 -15.56 18.20
N PRO A 337 9.79 -16.00 18.92
CA PRO A 337 10.98 -15.17 19.16
C PRO A 337 11.80 -14.85 17.92
N ALA A 338 11.59 -15.56 16.81
CA ALA A 338 12.21 -15.25 15.52
C ALA A 338 11.43 -14.20 14.70
N TRP A 339 10.18 -13.90 15.07
CA TRP A 339 9.33 -12.94 14.36
C TRP A 339 9.54 -11.54 14.94
N GLU A 340 10.07 -10.63 14.12
CA GLU A 340 10.47 -9.29 14.54
C GLU A 340 9.31 -8.38 14.94
N LEU A 341 8.16 -8.51 14.26
CA LEU A 341 7.09 -7.53 14.36
C LEU A 341 6.61 -7.29 15.81
N PRO A 342 6.28 -8.30 16.63
CA PRO A 342 5.84 -8.04 18.01
C PRO A 342 6.90 -7.37 18.89
N ALA A 343 8.17 -7.74 18.72
CA ALA A 343 9.26 -7.10 19.46
C ALA A 343 9.48 -5.65 18.99
N ARG A 344 9.27 -5.39 17.69
CA ARG A 344 9.37 -4.07 17.07
C ARG A 344 8.28 -3.13 17.58
N GLU A 345 7.03 -3.57 17.59
CA GLU A 345 5.90 -2.79 18.11
C GLU A 345 6.11 -2.45 19.59
N LEU A 346 6.55 -3.42 20.40
CA LEU A 346 6.86 -3.18 21.81
C LEU A 346 8.06 -2.23 22.01
N PHE A 347 9.08 -2.32 21.16
CA PHE A 347 10.21 -1.38 21.17
C PHE A 347 9.74 0.04 20.84
N ASP A 348 8.97 0.21 19.77
CA ASP A 348 8.51 1.51 19.31
C ASP A 348 7.56 2.15 20.34
N TRP A 349 6.65 1.37 20.93
CA TRP A 349 5.82 1.82 22.06
C TRP A 349 6.66 2.35 23.23
N TYR A 350 7.70 1.63 23.66
CA TYR A 350 8.57 2.11 24.73
C TYR A 350 9.39 3.35 24.34
N MET A 351 9.64 3.57 23.05
CA MET A 351 10.29 4.79 22.58
C MET A 351 9.33 5.98 22.62
N ASP A 352 8.08 5.76 22.23
CA ASP A 352 7.03 6.78 22.24
C ASP A 352 6.65 7.19 23.68
N GLU A 353 6.61 6.23 24.61
CA GLU A 353 6.42 6.46 26.06
C GLU A 353 7.66 7.01 26.78
N GLU A 354 8.73 7.34 26.04
CA GLU A 354 10.01 7.84 26.58
C GLU A 354 10.65 6.90 27.64
N ILE A 355 10.52 5.58 27.47
CA ILE A 355 11.09 4.52 28.33
C ILE A 355 12.24 3.76 27.61
N PRO A 356 13.36 4.44 27.27
CA PRO A 356 14.42 3.87 26.44
C PRO A 356 15.07 2.61 27.00
N ALA A 357 15.17 2.48 28.33
CA ALA A 357 15.76 1.30 28.96
C ALA A 357 14.94 0.02 28.68
N SER A 358 13.61 0.14 28.65
CA SER A 358 12.72 -0.98 28.32
C SER A 358 12.80 -1.33 26.83
N ALA A 359 12.86 -0.31 25.95
CA ALA A 359 13.08 -0.51 24.52
C ALA A 359 14.41 -1.26 24.26
N GLU A 360 15.50 -0.83 24.89
CA GLU A 360 16.80 -1.49 24.80
C GLU A 360 16.72 -2.96 25.22
N ALA A 361 16.10 -3.26 26.37
CA ALA A 361 15.96 -4.62 26.88
C ALA A 361 15.19 -5.53 25.90
N VAL A 362 14.11 -5.03 25.30
CA VAL A 362 13.33 -5.74 24.28
C VAL A 362 14.18 -6.04 23.05
N ALA A 363 14.89 -5.04 22.52
CA ALA A 363 15.74 -5.21 21.34
C ALA A 363 16.86 -6.23 21.59
N ARG A 364 17.53 -6.16 22.74
CA ARG A 364 18.58 -7.12 23.12
C ARG A 364 18.05 -8.54 23.22
N LYS A 365 16.95 -8.77 23.96
CA LYS A 365 16.31 -10.08 24.09
C LYS A 365 15.91 -10.67 22.74
N PHE A 366 15.42 -9.84 21.82
CA PHE A 366 15.09 -10.28 20.47
C PHE A 366 16.34 -10.65 19.65
N LEU A 367 17.40 -9.84 19.70
CA LEU A 367 18.65 -10.08 18.96
C LEU A 367 19.46 -11.28 19.48
N GLU A 368 19.21 -11.74 20.70
CA GLU A 368 19.71 -13.04 21.21
C GLU A 368 19.13 -14.21 20.40
N HIS A 369 17.86 -14.13 20.00
CA HIS A 369 17.16 -15.18 19.25
C HIS A 369 17.29 -15.02 17.73
N ASN A 370 17.26 -13.77 17.25
CA ASN A 370 17.38 -13.44 15.83
C ASN A 370 18.56 -12.50 15.58
N PRO A 371 19.78 -13.04 15.53
CA PRO A 371 20.99 -12.23 15.41
C PRO A 371 21.15 -11.50 14.06
N THR A 372 20.31 -11.81 13.07
CA THR A 372 20.39 -11.30 11.70
C THR A 372 19.31 -10.29 11.36
N ALA A 373 18.48 -9.89 12.32
CA ALA A 373 17.43 -8.92 12.11
C ALA A 373 17.99 -7.49 11.96
N ILE A 374 18.14 -7.04 10.70
CA ILE A 374 18.72 -5.74 10.36
C ILE A 374 17.90 -4.59 10.95
N GLY A 375 16.56 -4.69 10.93
CA GLY A 375 15.65 -3.66 11.44
C GLY A 375 15.91 -3.37 12.91
N MET A 376 15.71 -4.36 13.78
CA MET A 376 15.95 -4.23 15.22
C MET A 376 17.40 -3.88 15.55
N THR A 377 18.39 -4.44 14.84
CA THR A 377 19.81 -4.08 15.03
C THR A 377 20.04 -2.59 14.77
N SER A 378 19.42 -2.05 13.73
CA SER A 378 19.54 -0.64 13.35
C SER A 378 18.86 0.29 14.36
N SER A 379 17.68 -0.07 14.86
CA SER A 379 16.96 0.69 15.87
C SER A 379 17.68 0.71 17.22
N LEU A 380 18.21 -0.44 17.66
CA LEU A 380 19.03 -0.51 18.87
C LEU A 380 20.31 0.34 18.74
N ALA A 381 20.98 0.27 17.58
CA ALA A 381 22.16 1.11 17.34
C ALA A 381 21.84 2.61 17.38
N GLU A 382 20.67 3.03 16.87
CA GLU A 382 20.23 4.43 16.96
C GLU A 382 19.97 4.85 18.42
N LEU A 383 19.24 4.02 19.17
CA LEU A 383 18.95 4.26 20.59
C LEU A 383 20.24 4.40 21.42
N LEU A 384 21.19 3.47 21.25
CA LEU A 384 22.48 3.49 21.93
C LEU A 384 23.32 4.71 21.51
N GLY A 385 23.28 5.08 20.23
CA GLY A 385 23.93 6.30 19.73
C GLY A 385 23.42 7.56 20.42
N LYS A 386 22.10 7.74 20.51
CA LYS A 386 21.45 8.86 21.21
C LYS A 386 21.76 8.87 22.72
N SER A 387 21.91 7.68 23.31
CA SER A 387 22.25 7.50 24.73
C SER A 387 23.76 7.64 25.02
N GLY A 388 24.56 8.05 24.04
CA GLY A 388 26.00 8.27 24.17
C GLY A 388 26.86 6.99 24.16
N HIS A 389 26.27 5.82 23.92
CA HIS A 389 26.93 4.52 23.85
C HIS A 389 27.47 4.26 22.44
N ALA A 390 28.24 5.22 21.90
CA ALA A 390 28.62 5.28 20.49
C ALA A 390 29.47 4.09 20.01
N ALA A 391 30.31 3.53 20.88
CA ALA A 391 31.14 2.37 20.53
C ALA A 391 30.27 1.11 20.30
N GLU A 392 29.28 0.88 21.16
CA GLU A 392 28.37 -0.25 21.01
C GLU A 392 27.44 -0.07 19.80
N ALA A 393 26.94 1.15 19.60
CA ALA A 393 26.17 1.50 18.40
C ALA A 393 26.97 1.21 17.12
N LEU A 394 28.27 1.52 17.08
CA LEU A 394 29.14 1.20 15.96
C LEU A 394 29.24 -0.31 15.70
N GLU A 395 29.42 -1.13 16.73
CA GLU A 395 29.50 -2.59 16.56
C GLU A 395 28.18 -3.17 16.02
N LEU A 396 27.03 -2.67 16.47
CA LEU A 396 25.73 -3.06 15.90
C LEU A 396 25.59 -2.62 14.43
N ARG A 397 26.03 -1.40 14.07
CA ARG A 397 26.01 -0.94 12.67
C ARG A 397 26.91 -1.79 11.78
N LYS A 398 28.12 -2.15 12.24
CA LYS A 398 29.02 -3.07 11.52
C LYS A 398 28.36 -4.43 11.30
N ARG A 399 27.69 -4.97 12.32
CA ARG A 399 26.93 -6.23 12.22
C ARG A 399 25.79 -6.14 11.21
N ALA A 400 25.00 -5.07 11.23
CA ALA A 400 23.95 -4.84 10.24
C ALA A 400 24.53 -4.74 8.81
N LEU A 401 25.62 -4.01 8.64
CA LEU A 401 26.32 -3.86 7.36
C LEU A 401 26.91 -5.20 6.87
N ALA A 402 27.40 -6.06 7.76
CA ALA A 402 27.91 -7.37 7.39
C ALA A 402 26.81 -8.30 6.80
N ILE A 403 25.56 -8.13 7.23
CA ILE A 403 24.41 -8.88 6.69
C ILE A 403 24.02 -8.36 5.30
N ASN A 404 24.08 -7.04 5.08
CA ASN A 404 23.79 -6.42 3.78
C ASN A 404 24.82 -5.33 3.40
N PRO A 405 25.99 -5.71 2.84
CA PRO A 405 27.11 -4.79 2.60
C PRO A 405 26.88 -3.80 1.44
N LEU A 406 25.87 -4.06 0.60
CA LEU A 406 25.52 -3.23 -0.56
C LEU A 406 24.48 -2.16 -0.22
N ASP A 407 23.90 -2.20 0.97
CA ASP A 407 22.94 -1.19 1.41
C ASP A 407 23.65 0.14 1.66
N ARG A 408 23.42 1.10 0.74
CA ARG A 408 24.02 2.42 0.79
C ARG A 408 23.66 3.19 2.07
N THR A 409 22.45 2.98 2.60
CA THR A 409 22.00 3.63 3.84
C THR A 409 22.74 3.06 5.04
N LEU A 410 22.89 1.73 5.13
CA LEU A 410 23.68 1.10 6.21
C LEU A 410 25.15 1.52 6.15
N ARG A 411 25.74 1.62 4.95
CA ARG A 411 27.11 2.13 4.77
C ARG A 411 27.27 3.56 5.31
N ALA A 412 26.34 4.45 4.96
CA ALA A 412 26.33 5.82 5.46
C ALA A 412 26.17 5.87 6.99
N LEU A 413 25.18 5.15 7.54
CA LEU A 413 24.94 5.08 8.99
C LEU A 413 26.14 4.50 9.76
N THR A 414 26.85 3.54 9.17
CA THR A 414 28.09 2.99 9.74
C THR A 414 29.21 4.03 9.71
N ALA A 415 29.36 4.81 8.63
CA ALA A 415 30.30 5.93 8.57
C ALA A 415 30.01 6.98 9.67
N PHE A 416 28.74 7.33 9.88
CA PHE A 416 28.32 8.21 10.97
C PHE A 416 28.71 7.64 12.34
N ALA A 417 28.45 6.35 12.58
CA ALA A 417 28.78 5.68 13.83
C ALA A 417 30.31 5.64 14.09
N HIS A 418 31.14 5.48 13.06
CA HIS A 418 32.59 5.59 13.19
C HIS A 418 33.02 6.97 13.67
N LEU A 419 32.47 8.04 13.09
CA LEU A 419 32.77 9.41 13.51
C LEU A 419 32.30 9.67 14.95
N ALA A 420 31.09 9.24 15.31
CA ALA A 420 30.54 9.39 16.66
C ALA A 420 31.40 8.67 17.72
N ALA A 421 31.77 7.42 17.46
CA ALA A 421 32.61 6.63 18.36
C ALA A 421 34.01 7.24 18.51
N ALA A 422 34.65 7.63 17.40
CA ALA A 422 35.95 8.29 17.43
C ALA A 422 35.91 9.63 18.17
N ARG A 423 34.84 10.41 17.99
CA ARG A 423 34.66 11.69 18.71
C ARG A 423 34.53 11.47 20.21
N ARG A 424 33.72 10.49 20.65
CA ARG A 424 33.61 10.13 22.07
C ARG A 424 34.96 9.67 22.65
N GLN A 425 35.69 8.81 21.94
CA GLN A 425 37.04 8.40 22.34
C GLN A 425 38.04 9.57 22.39
N MET A 426 37.94 10.53 21.48
CA MET A 426 38.77 11.74 21.50
C MET A 426 38.44 12.62 22.72
N VAL A 427 37.16 12.75 23.10
CA VAL A 427 36.71 13.60 24.21
C VAL A 427 37.02 12.97 25.56
N ASP A 428 36.60 11.71 25.75
CA ASP A 428 36.58 11.03 27.05
C ASP A 428 37.79 10.09 27.24
N GLY A 429 38.46 9.69 26.16
CA GLY A 429 39.51 8.68 26.16
C GLY A 429 40.86 9.15 25.59
N PRO A 430 41.80 8.20 25.38
CA PRO A 430 43.07 8.51 24.74
C PRO A 430 42.85 8.84 23.25
N PRO A 431 43.42 9.95 22.73
CA PRO A 431 43.28 10.32 21.33
C PRO A 431 43.76 9.25 20.32
N ALA A 432 44.56 8.29 20.76
CA ALA A 432 45.00 7.17 19.92
C ALA A 432 43.87 6.19 19.58
N ALA A 433 42.93 5.94 20.50
CA ALA A 433 41.78 5.09 20.22
C ALA A 433 40.89 5.70 19.12
N ALA A 434 40.76 7.03 19.10
CA ALA A 434 40.04 7.74 18.06
C ALA A 434 40.69 7.54 16.68
N ASP A 435 42.02 7.57 16.59
CA ASP A 435 42.75 7.28 15.35
C ASP A 435 42.43 5.86 14.85
N GLU A 436 42.51 4.85 15.73
CA GLU A 436 42.22 3.45 15.39
C GLU A 436 40.79 3.25 14.86
N THR A 437 39.79 3.88 15.51
CA THR A 437 38.40 3.83 15.07
C THR A 437 38.19 4.50 13.71
N LEU A 438 38.90 5.61 13.46
CA LEU A 438 38.86 6.32 12.17
C LEU A 438 39.59 5.55 11.07
N ASP A 439 40.68 4.87 11.38
CA ASP A 439 41.40 3.99 10.45
C ASP A 439 40.52 2.81 10.02
N ALA A 440 39.84 2.16 10.97
CA ALA A 440 38.94 1.05 10.69
C ALA A 440 37.75 1.44 9.80
N GLY A 441 37.27 2.69 9.88
CA GLY A 441 36.14 3.21 9.12
C GLY A 441 36.51 4.02 7.88
N ARG A 442 37.81 4.10 7.53
CA ARG A 442 38.33 5.09 6.58
C ARG A 442 37.57 5.16 5.26
N GLU A 443 37.37 4.04 4.58
CA GLU A 443 36.73 4.02 3.26
C GLU A 443 35.30 4.56 3.32
N LEU A 444 34.52 4.10 4.30
CA LEU A 444 33.14 4.56 4.52
C LEU A 444 33.09 6.05 4.89
N CYS A 445 33.96 6.48 5.80
CA CYS A 445 34.01 7.87 6.23
C CYS A 445 34.47 8.83 5.12
N GLU A 446 35.45 8.44 4.29
CA GLU A 446 35.88 9.24 3.14
C GLU A 446 34.80 9.31 2.04
N GLU A 447 34.05 8.22 1.81
CA GLU A 447 32.96 8.16 0.84
C GLU A 447 31.77 9.06 1.23
N PHE A 448 31.26 8.90 2.46
CA PHE A 448 30.00 9.52 2.88
C PHE A 448 30.17 10.84 3.63
N MET A 449 31.25 10.99 4.38
CA MET A 449 31.44 12.11 5.32
C MET A 449 32.85 12.72 5.27
N PRO A 450 33.41 13.03 4.08
CA PRO A 450 34.82 13.42 3.95
C PRO A 450 35.19 14.65 4.79
N ALA A 451 34.33 15.67 4.84
CA ALA A 451 34.57 16.86 5.65
C ALA A 451 34.64 16.54 7.16
N GLY A 452 33.71 15.73 7.68
CA GLY A 452 33.70 15.34 9.09
C GLY A 452 34.88 14.45 9.47
N TYR A 453 35.20 13.49 8.61
CA TYR A 453 36.32 12.57 8.77
C TYR A 453 37.67 13.30 8.86
N PHE A 454 37.99 14.12 7.86
CA PHE A 454 39.26 14.84 7.86
C PHE A 454 39.34 15.93 8.93
N SER A 455 38.22 16.59 9.27
CA SER A 455 38.19 17.54 10.40
C SER A 455 38.50 16.86 11.73
N LEU A 456 37.89 15.71 12.03
CA LEU A 456 38.12 15.00 13.29
C LEU A 456 39.55 14.44 13.37
N ARG A 457 40.11 13.95 12.24
CA ARG A 457 41.53 13.58 12.14
C ARG A 457 42.47 14.75 12.43
N ALA A 458 42.17 15.95 11.89
CA ALA A 458 42.95 17.15 12.14
C ALA A 458 42.96 17.52 13.63
N ILE A 459 41.79 17.51 14.29
CA ILE A 459 41.68 17.81 15.72
C ILE A 459 42.37 16.74 16.58
N THR A 460 42.25 15.46 16.22
CA THR A 460 42.94 14.35 16.90
C THR A 460 44.46 14.48 16.77
N ALA A 461 44.97 14.84 15.59
CA ALA A 461 46.39 15.11 15.36
C ALA A 461 46.90 16.29 16.20
N LEU A 462 46.15 17.40 16.28
CA LEU A 462 46.50 18.54 17.15
C LEU A 462 46.52 18.17 18.63
N LYS A 463 45.52 17.40 19.09
CA LYS A 463 45.46 16.94 20.48
C LYS A 463 46.67 16.07 20.85
N ARG A 464 47.28 15.43 19.86
CA ARG A 464 48.51 14.62 19.98
C ARG A 464 49.81 15.38 19.70
N GLY A 465 49.75 16.69 19.44
CA GLY A 465 50.93 17.51 19.16
C GLY A 465 51.52 17.34 17.75
N ARG A 466 50.78 16.77 16.80
CA ARG A 466 51.21 16.56 15.41
C ARG A 466 50.66 17.68 14.50
N ALA A 467 51.28 18.85 14.54
CA ALA A 467 50.77 20.05 13.85
C ALA A 467 50.75 19.92 12.33
N ASP A 468 51.82 19.40 11.72
CA ASP A 468 51.92 19.29 10.24
C ASP A 468 50.87 18.33 9.68
N THR A 469 50.69 17.18 10.33
CA THR A 469 49.64 16.21 9.98
C THR A 469 48.24 16.81 10.12
N ALA A 470 48.02 17.63 11.15
CA ALA A 470 46.74 18.30 11.32
C ALA A 470 46.45 19.31 10.20
N GLU A 471 47.48 20.02 9.72
CA GLU A 471 47.35 20.97 8.62
C GLU A 471 46.98 20.27 7.31
N GLU A 472 47.61 19.13 7.01
CA GLU A 472 47.27 18.31 5.85
C GLU A 472 45.79 17.87 5.89
N PHE A 473 45.35 17.31 7.02
CA PHE A 473 43.97 16.87 7.16
C PHE A 473 43.00 18.05 7.10
N ARG A 474 43.35 19.21 7.67
CA ARG A 474 42.54 20.43 7.53
C ARG A 474 42.35 20.83 6.07
N ALA A 475 43.43 20.83 5.28
CA ALA A 475 43.36 21.16 3.86
C ALA A 475 42.44 20.19 3.10
N ARG A 476 42.53 18.89 3.40
CA ARG A 476 41.62 17.87 2.82
C ARG A 476 40.17 18.05 3.23
N ALA A 477 39.91 18.40 4.50
CA ALA A 477 38.55 18.62 4.99
C ALA A 477 37.89 19.81 4.28
N VAL A 478 38.61 20.92 4.16
CA VAL A 478 38.14 22.13 3.46
C VAL A 478 37.99 21.90 1.95
N GLY A 479 38.84 21.07 1.36
CA GLY A 479 38.80 20.70 -0.06
C GLY A 479 37.70 19.70 -0.43
N ALA A 480 36.97 19.13 0.54
CA ALA A 480 35.88 18.21 0.26
C ALA A 480 34.76 18.91 -0.57
N PRO A 481 34.15 18.26 -1.58
CA PRO A 481 33.14 18.88 -2.45
C PRO A 481 31.94 19.46 -1.69
N GLY A 482 31.81 20.79 -1.66
CA GLY A 482 30.78 21.50 -0.89
C GLY A 482 30.98 21.45 0.64
N GLY A 483 32.07 20.84 1.11
CA GLY A 483 32.33 20.56 2.51
C GLY A 483 32.98 21.69 3.30
N ARG A 484 33.38 22.79 2.67
CA ARG A 484 34.09 23.92 3.30
C ARG A 484 33.43 24.38 4.60
N LEU A 485 32.13 24.70 4.56
CA LEU A 485 31.40 25.18 5.74
C LEU A 485 31.26 24.09 6.81
N ALA A 486 30.86 22.88 6.42
CA ALA A 486 30.77 21.74 7.32
C ALA A 486 32.12 21.48 8.03
N ALA A 487 33.23 21.47 7.29
CA ALA A 487 34.58 21.25 7.81
C ALA A 487 34.95 22.29 8.88
N THR A 488 34.68 23.58 8.62
CA THR A 488 34.92 24.65 9.60
C THR A 488 34.07 24.52 10.88
N LEU A 489 32.81 24.09 10.75
CA LEU A 489 31.98 23.78 11.91
C LEU A 489 32.54 22.58 12.69
N TYR A 490 32.86 21.47 12.00
CA TYR A 490 33.42 20.29 12.64
C TYR A 490 34.68 20.65 13.44
N MET A 491 35.64 21.33 12.81
CA MET A 491 36.89 21.71 13.51
C MET A 491 36.64 22.61 14.72
N ALA A 492 35.75 23.60 14.64
CA ALA A 492 35.46 24.48 15.77
C ALA A 492 34.76 23.75 16.92
N ALA A 493 33.76 22.92 16.61
CA ALA A 493 33.03 22.13 17.60
C ALA A 493 33.91 21.04 18.21
N ASP A 494 34.62 20.25 17.40
CA ASP A 494 35.53 19.21 17.86
C ASP A 494 36.71 19.79 18.64
N ALA A 495 37.27 20.95 18.25
CA ALA A 495 38.30 21.63 19.06
C ALA A 495 37.79 22.07 20.43
N ALA A 496 36.53 22.51 20.51
CA ALA A 496 35.88 22.87 21.76
C ALA A 496 35.64 21.64 22.65
N LEU A 497 35.11 20.55 22.08
CA LEU A 497 34.87 19.28 22.76
C LEU A 497 36.17 18.62 23.23
N ALA A 498 37.21 18.66 22.39
CA ALA A 498 38.55 18.16 22.70
C ALA A 498 39.29 18.95 23.79
N LYS A 499 38.75 20.12 24.20
CA LYS A 499 39.35 21.07 25.15
C LYS A 499 40.77 21.50 24.72
N LEU A 500 40.96 21.78 23.44
CA LEU A 500 42.25 22.29 22.95
C LEU A 500 42.62 23.61 23.64
N LYS A 501 43.94 23.86 23.77
CA LYS A 501 44.46 25.12 24.32
C LYS A 501 43.91 26.32 23.54
N PRO A 502 43.66 27.48 24.18
CA PRO A 502 43.09 28.66 23.51
C PRO A 502 43.83 29.08 22.24
N ALA A 503 45.16 28.97 22.22
CA ALA A 503 45.98 29.30 21.04
C ALA A 503 45.67 28.41 19.82
N ALA A 504 45.40 27.12 20.04
CA ALA A 504 45.04 26.18 18.97
C ALA A 504 43.56 26.26 18.59
N LYS A 505 42.68 26.60 19.54
CA LYS A 505 41.24 26.70 19.31
C LYS A 505 40.83 27.98 18.56
N LYS A 506 41.38 29.13 18.93
CA LYS A 506 40.99 30.46 18.41
C LYS A 506 40.97 30.56 16.87
N PRO A 507 41.93 29.99 16.13
CA PRO A 507 41.88 30.01 14.66
C PRO A 507 40.64 29.32 14.09
N PHE A 508 40.14 28.23 14.70
CA PHE A 508 38.94 27.53 14.24
C PHE A 508 37.66 28.34 14.51
N ASP A 509 37.56 28.97 15.69
CA ASP A 509 36.43 29.85 16.02
C ASP A 509 36.37 31.06 15.07
N GLN A 510 37.53 31.63 14.71
CA GLN A 510 37.65 32.71 13.74
C GLN A 510 37.28 32.25 12.32
N ALA A 511 37.78 31.09 11.90
CA ALA A 511 37.47 30.52 10.59
C ALA A 511 35.97 30.24 10.44
N LEU A 512 35.32 29.64 11.44
CA LEU A 512 33.88 29.42 11.43
C LEU A 512 33.11 30.75 11.41
N THR A 513 33.53 31.74 12.19
CA THR A 513 32.87 33.06 12.19
C THR A 513 32.96 33.75 10.83
N ALA A 514 34.13 33.70 10.20
CA ALA A 514 34.34 34.24 8.86
C ALA A 514 33.53 33.46 7.80
N ALA A 515 33.51 32.13 7.90
CA ALA A 515 32.76 31.26 7.00
C ALA A 515 31.25 31.51 7.07
N LEU A 516 30.69 31.66 8.28
CA LEU A 516 29.27 31.98 8.50
C LEU A 516 28.88 33.40 8.06
N ALA A 517 29.84 34.32 7.94
CA ALA A 517 29.61 35.68 7.47
C ALA A 517 29.74 35.82 5.94
N GLY A 518 30.32 34.82 5.27
CA GLY A 518 30.53 34.81 3.82
C GLY A 518 29.30 34.37 3.03
N SER A 519 29.45 34.32 1.70
CA SER A 519 28.48 33.67 0.81
C SER A 519 28.62 32.14 0.87
N ALA A 520 27.50 31.47 0.62
CA ALA A 520 27.39 30.02 0.66
C ALA A 520 26.47 29.51 -0.45
N THR A 521 26.81 28.37 -1.04
CA THR A 521 25.88 27.65 -1.92
C THR A 521 24.84 26.88 -1.08
N PRO A 522 23.65 26.56 -1.64
CA PRO A 522 22.67 25.76 -0.92
C PRO A 522 23.21 24.40 -0.48
N ARG A 523 24.07 23.78 -1.29
CA ARG A 523 24.76 22.53 -0.97
C ARG A 523 25.69 22.66 0.23
N GLU A 524 26.51 23.72 0.27
CA GLU A 524 27.39 23.97 1.43
C GLU A 524 26.57 24.18 2.71
N VAL A 525 25.44 24.91 2.64
CA VAL A 525 24.58 25.12 3.80
C VAL A 525 23.88 23.83 4.24
N SER A 526 23.43 23.00 3.30
CA SER A 526 22.81 21.71 3.63
C SER A 526 23.80 20.81 4.37
N LEU A 527 25.04 20.70 3.87
CA LEU A 527 26.11 19.94 4.53
C LEU A 527 26.50 20.54 5.89
N LEU A 528 26.53 21.87 6.02
CA LEU A 528 26.75 22.55 7.29
C LEU A 528 25.65 22.24 8.31
N TYR A 529 24.39 22.24 7.86
CA TYR A 529 23.25 21.93 8.72
C TYR A 529 23.26 20.47 9.18
N GLY A 530 23.55 19.53 8.27
CA GLY A 530 23.76 18.12 8.62
C GLY A 530 24.92 17.92 9.59
N ALA A 531 26.03 18.66 9.43
CA ALA A 531 27.15 18.63 10.36
C ALA A 531 26.78 19.15 11.76
N TRP A 532 25.96 20.19 11.85
CA TRP A 532 25.44 20.68 13.13
C TRP A 532 24.50 19.66 13.78
N ASP A 533 23.60 19.06 12.98
CA ASP A 533 22.63 18.08 13.46
C ASP A 533 23.29 16.82 14.01
N GLN A 534 24.40 16.37 13.38
CA GLN A 534 25.15 15.22 13.86
C GLN A 534 25.54 15.35 15.35
N TYR A 535 25.97 16.53 15.82
CA TYR A 535 26.29 16.72 17.23
C TYR A 535 25.07 16.58 18.14
N PHE A 536 23.89 17.02 17.68
CA PHE A 536 22.65 16.86 18.42
C PHE A 536 22.25 15.39 18.52
N LEU A 537 22.31 14.65 17.40
CA LEU A 537 21.99 13.23 17.36
C LEU A 537 22.92 12.39 18.23
N GLU A 538 24.18 12.81 18.38
CA GLU A 538 25.17 12.18 19.25
C GLU A 538 25.02 12.55 20.74
N GLY A 539 24.06 13.40 21.09
CA GLY A 539 23.88 13.91 22.45
C GLY A 539 25.07 14.75 22.94
N LEU A 540 25.81 15.37 22.02
CA LEU A 540 26.97 16.20 22.33
C LEU A 540 26.58 17.67 22.33
N THR A 541 26.93 18.35 23.42
CA THR A 541 26.74 19.80 23.54
C THR A 541 28.08 20.50 23.66
N TYR A 542 28.18 21.69 23.07
CA TYR A 542 29.38 22.50 23.15
C TYR A 542 29.04 24.00 23.26
N ARG A 543 29.98 24.78 23.81
CA ARG A 543 29.78 26.22 24.03
C ARG A 543 29.58 26.95 22.70
N GLY A 544 28.46 27.64 22.58
CA GLY A 544 28.12 28.46 21.40
C GLY A 544 27.20 27.79 20.38
N GLN A 545 26.80 26.53 20.60
CA GLN A 545 25.94 25.76 19.70
C GLN A 545 24.65 26.49 19.30
N LYS A 546 23.88 27.03 20.26
CA LYS A 546 22.66 27.82 19.98
C LYS A 546 22.92 29.09 19.16
N THR A 547 24.05 29.75 19.39
CA THR A 547 24.44 30.95 18.62
C THR A 547 24.80 30.58 17.17
N GLN A 548 25.49 29.46 16.98
CA GLN A 548 25.83 28.94 15.66
C GLN A 548 24.58 28.49 14.91
N GLU A 549 23.65 27.79 15.55
CA GLU A 549 22.36 27.41 14.98
C GLU A 549 21.63 28.62 14.36
N LYS A 550 21.47 29.71 15.12
CA LYS A 550 20.85 30.95 14.62
C LYS A 550 21.59 31.56 13.42
N LYS A 551 22.92 31.47 13.41
CA LYS A 551 23.74 31.93 12.27
C LYS A 551 23.58 31.02 11.06
N ILE A 552 23.52 29.70 11.24
CA ILE A 552 23.29 28.72 10.16
C ILE A 552 21.90 28.94 9.55
N GLN A 553 20.87 29.15 10.37
CA GLN A 553 19.51 29.45 9.89
C GLN A 553 19.47 30.77 9.08
N THR A 554 20.17 31.80 9.56
CA THR A 554 20.32 33.07 8.81
C THR A 554 21.03 32.84 7.47
N LEU A 555 22.13 32.07 7.47
CA LEU A 555 22.89 31.76 6.26
C LEU A 555 22.05 30.95 5.26
N ALA A 556 21.22 30.01 5.74
CA ALA A 556 20.29 29.25 4.91
C ALA A 556 19.24 30.13 4.23
N LEU A 557 18.68 31.12 4.94
CA LEU A 557 17.76 32.07 4.35
C LEU A 557 18.44 32.92 3.26
N THR A 558 19.69 33.35 3.51
CA THR A 558 20.50 34.06 2.52
C THR A 558 20.77 33.18 1.30
N ALA A 559 21.22 31.94 1.49
CA ALA A 559 21.48 30.99 0.41
C ALA A 559 20.21 30.68 -0.40
N ALA A 560 19.06 30.52 0.26
CA ALA A 560 17.76 30.32 -0.41
C ALA A 560 17.37 31.52 -1.29
N THR A 561 17.75 32.74 -0.88
CA THR A 561 17.38 33.98 -1.58
C THR A 561 18.35 34.32 -2.71
N SER A 562 19.65 34.25 -2.48
CA SER A 562 20.69 34.76 -3.39
C SER A 562 21.77 33.74 -3.76
N GLY A 563 21.74 32.53 -3.20
CA GLY A 563 22.71 31.49 -3.54
C GLY A 563 22.52 30.99 -4.97
N GLU A 564 23.58 30.50 -5.59
CA GLU A 564 23.54 29.83 -6.89
C GLU A 564 23.67 28.31 -6.69
N GLY A 565 22.95 27.54 -7.51
CA GLY A 565 22.96 26.07 -7.45
C GLY A 565 21.82 25.44 -8.25
N PRO A 566 21.91 24.12 -8.52
CA PRO A 566 20.82 23.36 -9.12
C PRO A 566 19.62 23.27 -8.15
N LEU A 567 18.41 23.09 -8.72
CA LEU A 567 17.17 22.93 -7.95
C LEU A 567 17.29 21.89 -6.83
N LEU A 568 17.91 20.73 -7.12
CA LEU A 568 18.09 19.64 -6.17
C LEU A 568 18.78 20.08 -4.87
N ASP A 569 19.79 20.95 -4.95
CA ASP A 569 20.51 21.42 -3.75
C ASP A 569 19.61 22.28 -2.85
N PHE A 570 18.67 23.03 -3.44
CA PHE A 570 17.67 23.80 -2.70
C PHE A 570 16.58 22.92 -2.09
N GLU A 571 16.16 21.87 -2.80
CA GLU A 571 15.20 20.87 -2.30
C GLU A 571 15.79 20.16 -1.08
N ILE A 572 17.03 19.68 -1.16
CA ILE A 572 17.73 19.03 -0.05
C ILE A 572 17.88 20.00 1.13
N LEU A 573 18.32 21.24 0.90
CA LEU A 573 18.42 22.25 1.96
C LEU A 573 17.10 22.45 2.71
N ALA A 574 15.99 22.61 1.98
CA ALA A 574 14.68 22.82 2.59
C ALA A 574 14.18 21.59 3.34
N GLN A 575 14.38 20.38 2.80
CA GLN A 575 14.03 19.12 3.45
C GLN A 575 14.84 18.89 4.73
N SER A 576 16.13 19.23 4.75
CA SER A 576 16.96 19.14 5.97
C SER A 576 16.38 19.98 7.11
N PHE A 577 15.85 21.17 6.83
CA PHE A 577 15.19 22.01 7.82
C PHE A 577 13.83 21.45 8.28
N ALA A 578 13.10 20.80 7.38
CA ALA A 578 11.83 20.14 7.71
C ALA A 578 12.03 18.92 8.63
N HIS A 579 13.01 18.08 8.32
CA HIS A 579 13.37 16.92 9.14
C HIS A 579 13.68 17.33 10.59
N ARG A 580 14.37 18.46 10.76
CA ARG A 580 14.71 19.04 12.07
C ARG A 580 13.64 19.92 12.69
N ARG A 581 12.45 19.96 12.09
CA ARG A 581 11.31 20.73 12.59
C ARG A 581 11.68 22.21 12.82
N ALA A 582 12.50 22.79 11.96
CA ALA A 582 12.93 24.20 12.04
C ALA A 582 11.82 25.16 11.57
N TRP A 583 10.63 25.02 12.16
CA TRP A 583 9.36 25.61 11.73
C TRP A 583 9.34 27.14 11.74
N ALA A 584 10.25 27.79 12.47
CA ALA A 584 10.41 29.25 12.43
C ALA A 584 11.12 29.75 11.16
N ALA A 585 12.08 28.99 10.64
CA ALA A 585 12.88 29.36 9.47
C ALA A 585 12.28 28.80 8.16
N LEU A 586 11.71 27.59 8.21
CA LEU A 586 11.25 26.86 7.03
C LEU A 586 10.20 27.61 6.20
N PRO A 587 9.16 28.29 6.76
CA PRO A 587 8.21 29.06 5.98
C PRO A 587 8.85 30.14 5.12
N LYS A 588 9.87 30.81 5.66
CA LYS A 588 10.58 31.88 4.96
C LYS A 588 11.39 31.30 3.80
N ILE A 589 12.10 30.20 4.06
CA ILE A 589 12.88 29.45 3.06
C ILE A 589 11.95 28.92 1.96
N ALA A 590 10.92 28.15 2.32
CA ALA A 590 9.99 27.55 1.37
C ALA A 590 9.25 28.60 0.53
N THR A 591 8.88 29.75 1.10
CA THR A 591 8.25 30.83 0.33
C THR A 591 9.20 31.43 -0.71
N LYS A 592 10.45 31.69 -0.35
CA LYS A 592 11.46 32.22 -1.28
C LYS A 592 11.78 31.21 -2.38
N LEU A 593 11.92 29.94 -2.02
CA LEU A 593 12.21 28.88 -2.98
C LEU A 593 11.03 28.58 -3.90
N ARG A 594 9.78 28.66 -3.41
CA ARG A 594 8.58 28.56 -4.27
C ARG A 594 8.51 29.68 -5.30
N GLN A 595 8.89 30.91 -4.93
CA GLN A 595 8.96 32.04 -5.87
C GLN A 595 10.03 31.82 -6.95
N ARG A 596 11.18 31.28 -6.55
CA ARG A 596 12.31 31.01 -7.44
C ARG A 596 12.10 29.80 -8.35
N PHE A 597 11.46 28.75 -7.83
CA PHE A 597 11.26 27.46 -8.48
C PHE A 597 9.76 27.08 -8.45
N PRO A 598 8.91 27.80 -9.22
CA PRO A 598 7.46 27.65 -9.16
C PRO A 598 6.95 26.29 -9.63
N THR A 599 7.80 25.49 -10.28
CA THR A 599 7.45 24.16 -10.79
C THR A 599 7.78 23.01 -9.82
N SER A 600 8.54 23.26 -8.75
CA SER A 600 8.88 22.20 -7.79
C SER A 600 7.72 21.96 -6.82
N PRO A 601 7.23 20.71 -6.67
CA PRO A 601 6.20 20.37 -5.69
C PRO A 601 6.72 20.36 -4.25
N VAL A 602 8.05 20.32 -4.04
CA VAL A 602 8.66 20.22 -2.71
C VAL A 602 8.31 21.43 -1.85
N PHE A 603 8.45 22.64 -2.38
CA PHE A 603 8.26 23.86 -1.60
C PHE A 603 6.80 24.11 -1.14
N PRO A 604 5.75 23.92 -1.96
CA PRO A 604 4.38 23.97 -1.45
C PRO A 604 4.09 22.83 -0.47
N LEU A 605 4.59 21.60 -0.68
CA LEU A 605 4.45 20.52 0.29
C LEU A 605 5.04 20.92 1.66
N LEU A 606 6.27 21.42 1.70
CA LEU A 606 6.91 21.89 2.93
C LEU A 606 6.16 23.05 3.60
N GLN A 607 5.52 23.94 2.81
CA GLN A 607 4.65 24.98 3.37
C GLN A 607 3.43 24.37 4.06
N ALA A 608 2.79 23.36 3.46
CA ALA A 608 1.66 22.67 4.08
C ALA A 608 2.10 21.99 5.38
N GLU A 609 3.24 21.29 5.39
CA GLU A 609 3.77 20.63 6.59
C GLU A 609 4.05 21.60 7.74
N VAL A 610 4.56 22.80 7.45
CA VAL A 610 4.73 23.81 8.53
C VAL A 610 3.38 24.30 9.05
N GLU A 611 2.38 24.49 8.19
CA GLU A 611 1.06 24.90 8.66
C GLU A 611 0.37 23.79 9.46
N PHE A 612 0.61 22.51 9.13
CA PHE A 612 0.24 21.37 9.98
C PHE A 612 0.90 21.45 11.34
N ALA A 613 2.22 21.65 11.38
CA ALA A 613 2.97 21.69 12.62
C ALA A 613 2.67 22.90 13.52
N LYS A 614 1.97 23.93 13.02
CA LYS A 614 1.51 25.09 13.82
C LYS A 614 0.08 24.94 14.32
N ALA A 615 -0.72 24.11 13.66
CA ALA A 615 -2.09 23.85 14.04
C ALA A 615 -2.09 22.78 15.14
N ASP A 616 -1.55 23.13 16.32
CA ASP A 616 -1.75 22.38 17.56
C ASP A 616 -3.26 22.41 17.86
N ASP A 617 -3.97 21.38 17.39
CA ASP A 617 -5.41 21.10 17.51
C ASP A 617 -6.39 22.15 16.97
N ALA A 618 -5.92 23.29 16.47
CA ALA A 618 -6.77 24.31 15.88
C ALA A 618 -7.38 23.86 14.52
N PRO A 619 -8.62 24.29 14.19
CA PRO A 619 -9.22 24.05 12.89
C PRO A 619 -8.28 24.45 11.75
N ARG A 620 -7.93 23.46 10.95
CA ARG A 620 -6.89 23.62 9.92
C ARG A 620 -7.35 24.66 8.89
N PRO A 621 -6.52 25.66 8.57
CA PRO A 621 -6.94 26.71 7.67
C PRO A 621 -7.13 26.13 6.26
N TYR A 622 -8.21 26.52 5.57
CA TYR A 622 -8.48 26.20 4.15
C TYR A 622 -7.26 26.40 3.23
N LYS A 623 -6.33 27.27 3.62
CA LYS A 623 -5.05 27.50 2.94
C LYS A 623 -4.18 26.24 2.80
N VAL A 624 -4.22 25.30 3.75
CA VAL A 624 -3.44 24.04 3.67
C VAL A 624 -3.92 23.18 2.50
N ILE A 625 -5.24 23.07 2.32
CA ILE A 625 -5.86 22.31 1.24
C ILE A 625 -5.44 22.88 -0.12
N ASP A 626 -5.49 24.20 -0.28
CA ASP A 626 -5.08 24.88 -1.52
C ASP A 626 -3.58 24.65 -1.84
N VAL A 627 -2.73 24.68 -0.81
CA VAL A 627 -1.27 24.48 -0.95
C VAL A 627 -0.96 23.02 -1.31
N LEU A 628 -1.63 22.04 -0.69
CA LEU A 628 -1.49 20.63 -1.03
C LEU A 628 -2.02 20.32 -2.43
N ALA A 629 -3.14 20.92 -2.84
CA ALA A 629 -3.67 20.78 -4.20
C ALA A 629 -2.66 21.29 -5.23
N LEU A 630 -2.00 22.41 -4.96
CA LEU A 630 -0.91 22.90 -5.80
C LEU A 630 0.28 21.92 -5.83
N ALA A 631 0.72 21.42 -4.67
CA ALA A 631 1.81 20.44 -4.60
C ALA A 631 1.49 19.18 -5.43
N LYS A 632 0.26 18.68 -5.34
CA LYS A 632 -0.22 17.52 -6.13
C LYS A 632 -0.14 17.78 -7.63
N ILE A 633 -0.69 18.91 -8.09
CA ILE A 633 -0.67 19.29 -9.51
C ILE A 633 0.76 19.39 -10.04
N LEU A 634 1.68 19.96 -9.25
CA LEU A 634 3.09 20.07 -9.62
C LEU A 634 3.79 18.70 -9.66
N ALA A 635 3.51 17.83 -8.68
CA ALA A 635 4.07 16.48 -8.62
C ALA A 635 3.59 15.60 -9.79
N GLU A 636 2.30 15.66 -10.13
CA GLU A 636 1.71 14.94 -11.28
C GLU A 636 2.30 15.38 -12.62
N ARG A 637 2.61 16.68 -12.76
CA ARG A 637 3.19 17.26 -13.97
C ARG A 637 4.70 17.10 -14.09
N SER A 638 5.39 16.80 -12.99
CA SER A 638 6.83 16.68 -12.99
C SER A 638 7.30 15.46 -13.79
N THR A 639 8.39 15.64 -14.54
CA THR A 639 9.08 14.55 -15.24
C THR A 639 10.10 13.85 -14.34
N GLU A 640 10.43 14.43 -13.18
CA GLU A 640 11.40 13.85 -12.25
C GLU A 640 10.74 12.79 -11.35
N PRO A 641 11.24 11.54 -11.32
CA PRO A 641 10.66 10.47 -10.49
C PRO A 641 10.53 10.85 -9.01
N ARG A 642 11.54 11.53 -8.45
CA ARG A 642 11.56 11.97 -7.04
C ARG A 642 10.40 12.91 -6.67
N HIS A 643 9.82 13.61 -7.64
CA HIS A 643 8.65 14.47 -7.40
C HIS A 643 7.35 13.67 -7.38
N LYS A 644 7.27 12.59 -8.16
CA LYS A 644 6.10 11.70 -8.18
C LYS A 644 6.00 10.86 -6.91
N GLU A 645 7.14 10.51 -6.31
CA GLU A 645 7.22 9.83 -5.01
C GLU A 645 6.54 10.64 -3.89
N LEU A 646 6.45 11.97 -4.03
CA LEU A 646 5.78 12.83 -3.05
C LEU A 646 4.25 12.70 -3.06
N LEU A 647 3.64 12.11 -4.08
CA LEU A 647 2.18 12.02 -4.21
C LEU A 647 1.52 11.28 -3.04
N ALA A 648 2.17 10.24 -2.52
CA ALA A 648 1.66 9.50 -1.36
C ALA A 648 1.59 10.39 -0.11
N ARG A 649 2.68 11.09 0.20
CA ARG A 649 2.72 12.03 1.33
C ARG A 649 1.75 13.20 1.17
N ILE A 650 1.62 13.73 -0.06
CA ILE A 650 0.64 14.78 -0.36
C ILE A 650 -0.78 14.28 -0.12
N GLN A 651 -1.10 13.07 -0.55
CA GLN A 651 -2.42 12.47 -0.35
C GLN A 651 -2.72 12.22 1.14
N GLU A 652 -1.76 11.67 1.89
CA GLU A 652 -1.88 11.48 3.34
C GLU A 652 -2.20 12.81 4.04
N LEU A 653 -1.46 13.87 3.72
CA LEU A 653 -1.72 15.20 4.26
C LEU A 653 -3.06 15.79 3.76
N GLN A 654 -3.53 15.44 2.56
CA GLN A 654 -4.86 15.87 2.08
C GLN A 654 -5.99 15.20 2.86
N GLU A 655 -5.85 13.92 3.16
CA GLU A 655 -6.78 13.14 3.96
C GLU A 655 -6.83 13.69 5.39
N GLN A 656 -5.66 14.01 5.97
CA GLN A 656 -5.58 14.70 7.25
C GLN A 656 -6.20 16.11 7.19
N ALA A 657 -5.92 16.91 6.16
CA ALA A 657 -6.40 18.29 6.06
C ALA A 657 -7.91 18.40 5.84
N THR A 658 -8.54 17.39 5.23
CA THR A 658 -9.98 17.39 4.95
C THR A 658 -10.71 17.15 6.26
N PRO A 659 -11.42 18.16 6.81
CA PRO A 659 -12.13 17.95 8.06
C PRO A 659 -13.16 16.85 7.82
N ASN A 660 -13.20 15.84 8.68
CA ASN A 660 -14.15 14.74 8.59
C ASN A 660 -15.55 15.24 8.99
N TYR A 661 -16.07 16.26 8.30
CA TYR A 661 -17.38 16.86 8.57
C TYR A 661 -18.47 15.81 8.46
N PHE A 662 -18.37 14.87 7.51
CA PHE A 662 -19.36 13.80 7.37
C PHE A 662 -19.24 12.73 8.48
N GLY A 663 -18.03 12.32 8.87
CA GLY A 663 -17.84 11.43 10.03
C GLY A 663 -18.28 12.07 11.35
N ARG A 664 -18.00 13.37 11.55
CA ARG A 664 -18.44 14.13 12.73
C ARG A 664 -19.95 14.39 12.78
N PHE A 665 -20.63 14.55 11.63
CA PHE A 665 -22.08 14.81 11.61
C PHE A 665 -22.94 13.54 11.63
N PHE A 666 -22.42 12.40 11.15
CA PHE A 666 -23.19 11.16 11.02
C PHE A 666 -22.68 9.99 11.88
N GLY A 667 -21.55 10.12 12.58
CA GLY A 667 -20.95 9.06 13.42
C GLY A 667 -21.65 8.77 14.76
N GLY A 668 -22.92 9.16 14.92
CA GLY A 668 -23.70 8.97 16.17
C GLY A 668 -25.16 8.61 15.96
N PHE A 669 -25.54 8.09 14.77
CA PHE A 669 -26.90 7.60 14.49
C PHE A 669 -26.97 6.08 14.41
#